data_AF-A0A1Y5H7T6-F1
#
_entry.id   AF-A0A1Y5H7T6-F1
#
_cell.length_a   1.000
_cell.length_b   1.000
_cell.length_c   1.000
_cell.angle_alpha   90.00
_cell.angle_beta   90.00
_cell.angle_gamma   90.00
#
_symmetry.space_group_name_H-M   'P 1'
#
loop_
_entity.id
_entity.type
_entity.pdbx_description
1 polymer ?
#
loop_
_entity_poly.entity_id
_entity_poly.type
_entity_poly.pdbx_seq_one_letter_code
_entity_poly.pdbx_strand_id
1 'polypeptide(L)'
;MANSVWVTWPALTKFGSLGVVAGLLVLASERESLFENNLFDFEKYDEYNTQIVCDERSLTARMEDGTCNILDNPAEGSVFRRFGRNVEFQSGFQETEDDTLLSPNPRDVSNSLMGRDEFKPATSVNFIAASWIQFMVHDWVSHGENDAENPIVVPLPAGDELGSGTLEIRRTQSDSTRTADEDGYPVSYRNANTHWWDGSQIYGSNKETSDSIRSFDGGRLKLNDNNTLPTEFMSGVPITGFNENWWVGLSMLHNVFVNEHNAIADMLVNNYPNQSDQWLFDKARLINAALMAKIHTVEWTPAIIANPVTEKAMYANWWGLLGDREGRDQIQALAENLAEDLDKTDSFVKRVLGFSPEFKDKLDDAAFIEHALGGLVGSREPDNAGTAYSLTEEFVSVYRMHPLLRDNIEVYDIGANMLSDSIAIEDTTEGDAEDVMASEGADRLWYSFGITHPGSLTLKNYPQFLRNLSVPLVGDIDLATIDIVRDRERGVPRYNEFRRQIGLNPINAFEDLTADAVLLAELKRLYDNDVEKIDALVGQLAETVRPEGFAFGETAFQIFIMNASRRLITDRFYTTDYTDEVYTAEGIDWVENNTMVDVIRRHNPSLAGSLVGVDNAFKPWGLNMPDDYDSWAGCEKEQHLWVNGAMRTEFAVDELPSLEKIDVLGLISRVLWDKVNDEKDVTPPGYTKPLHAHGVMAKVDFVAEEGSPYTGMFEGAGCGLLRLSVTGSPDDRGFAPGLAWKLFVDGKPSQNVSALYTLSGQGDNYDFFANEMSQYVSPELNETLGTSAIFSAVTSKPTRLMVNSMSEVKQSGDVVASAKAPTQIYFVPSEGVTGEFATSAHDFREDLISIPSGTKIYDVYATTKKIKYSIFNWLNSRYANERRSSAEKIGEIRLDSAFTASAFGDSGVFFKHQRYEDR
;
A
#
# COMPACT_ATOMS: atom_id res chain seq x y z
N MET A 1 -14.38 30.43 8.17
CA MET A 1 -13.25 29.50 8.35
C MET A 1 -12.71 29.46 9.78
N ALA A 2 -13.23 30.25 10.73
CA ALA A 2 -12.74 30.33 12.11
C ALA A 2 -13.39 29.35 13.12
N ASN A 3 -14.11 28.32 12.63
CA ASN A 3 -14.82 27.33 13.48
C ASN A 3 -14.40 25.88 13.16
N SER A 4 -13.28 25.66 12.46
CA SER A 4 -12.82 24.30 12.19
C SER A 4 -12.06 23.78 13.40
N VAL A 5 -12.50 22.65 13.96
CA VAL A 5 -11.73 21.90 14.97
C VAL A 5 -10.51 21.20 14.35
N TRP A 6 -10.39 21.23 13.01
CA TRP A 6 -9.36 20.57 12.19
C TRP A 6 -8.30 21.54 11.65
N VAL A 7 -7.04 21.10 11.57
CA VAL A 7 -5.95 21.78 10.83
C VAL A 7 -6.36 22.15 9.40
N THR A 8 -6.10 23.40 9.06
CA THR A 8 -6.45 23.95 7.74
C THR A 8 -5.32 23.84 6.71
N TRP A 9 -4.10 23.53 7.15
CA TRP A 9 -2.93 23.49 6.26
C TRP A 9 -3.06 22.47 5.11
N PRO A 10 -3.75 21.30 5.24
CA PRO A 10 -3.87 20.39 4.11
C PRO A 10 -4.66 20.97 2.94
N ALA A 11 -5.58 21.89 3.21
CA ALA A 11 -6.31 22.62 2.17
C ALA A 11 -5.41 23.58 1.37
N LEU A 12 -4.21 23.92 1.88
CA LEU A 12 -3.26 24.77 1.17
C LEU A 12 -2.76 24.11 -0.12
N THR A 13 -2.75 22.77 -0.21
CA THR A 13 -2.39 22.02 -1.43
C THR A 13 -3.16 22.48 -2.68
N LYS A 14 -4.37 23.03 -2.51
CA LYS A 14 -5.17 23.64 -3.59
C LYS A 14 -4.49 24.83 -4.28
N PHE A 15 -3.47 25.41 -3.65
CA PHE A 15 -2.64 26.48 -4.21
C PHE A 15 -1.36 25.96 -4.89
N GLY A 16 -1.27 24.65 -5.17
CA GLY A 16 -0.14 24.02 -5.84
C GLY A 16 1.11 23.98 -4.96
N SER A 17 2.30 24.10 -5.58
CA SER A 17 3.59 23.97 -4.90
C SER A 17 3.79 24.96 -3.75
N LEU A 18 3.32 26.22 -3.90
CA LEU A 18 3.41 27.23 -2.84
C LEU A 18 2.59 26.81 -1.60
N GLY A 19 1.44 26.17 -1.82
CA GLY A 19 0.60 25.64 -0.77
C GLY A 19 1.26 24.49 -0.01
N VAL A 20 1.98 23.63 -0.72
CA VAL A 20 2.75 22.53 -0.13
C VAL A 20 3.89 23.06 0.75
N VAL A 21 4.64 24.05 0.28
CA VAL A 21 5.70 24.70 1.08
C VAL A 21 5.11 25.36 2.34
N ALA A 22 3.99 26.05 2.22
CA ALA A 22 3.32 26.65 3.36
C ALA A 22 2.87 25.59 4.38
N GLY A 23 2.35 24.44 3.92
CA GLY A 23 2.02 23.31 4.79
C GLY A 23 3.22 22.75 5.54
N LEU A 24 4.38 22.60 4.88
CA LEU A 24 5.61 22.14 5.51
C LEU A 24 6.09 23.08 6.61
N LEU A 25 6.01 24.40 6.40
CA LEU A 25 6.35 25.40 7.41
C LEU A 25 5.43 25.33 8.63
N VAL A 26 4.13 25.06 8.42
CA VAL A 26 3.18 24.86 9.51
C VAL A 26 3.54 23.61 10.32
N LEU A 27 3.78 22.47 9.66
CA LEU A 27 4.17 21.23 10.34
C LEU A 27 5.48 21.37 11.12
N ALA A 28 6.48 22.06 10.55
CA ALA A 28 7.74 22.33 11.25
C ALA A 28 7.50 23.18 12.51
N SER A 29 6.65 24.20 12.42
CA SER A 29 6.29 25.04 13.57
C SER A 29 5.48 24.29 14.63
N GLU A 30 4.56 23.41 14.21
CA GLU A 30 3.79 22.56 15.13
C GLU A 30 4.72 21.59 15.86
N ARG A 31 5.65 20.94 15.15
CA ARG A 31 6.65 20.04 15.75
C ARG A 31 7.47 20.76 16.81
N GLU A 32 8.00 21.94 16.51
CA GLU A 32 8.81 22.71 17.46
C GLU A 32 8.00 23.08 18.70
N SER A 33 6.76 23.55 18.52
CA SER A 33 5.87 23.85 19.63
C SER A 33 5.59 22.62 20.50
N LEU A 34 5.47 21.43 19.91
CA LEU A 34 5.29 20.19 20.66
C LEU A 34 6.58 19.79 21.40
N PHE A 35 7.75 19.93 20.79
CA PHE A 35 9.01 19.64 21.47
C PHE A 35 9.22 20.53 22.70
N GLU A 36 8.90 21.83 22.59
CA GLU A 36 9.02 22.76 23.72
C GLU A 36 8.05 22.47 24.87
N ASN A 37 6.82 22.02 24.55
CA ASN A 37 5.71 22.04 25.51
C ASN A 37 5.16 20.65 25.88
N ASN A 38 5.58 19.58 25.20
CA ASN A 38 4.94 18.26 25.29
C ASN A 38 5.95 17.12 25.48
N LEU A 39 7.09 17.40 26.12
CA LEU A 39 8.08 16.38 26.48
C LEU A 39 8.32 16.41 27.99
N PHE A 40 7.80 15.41 28.68
CA PHE A 40 7.90 15.31 30.13
C PHE A 40 8.48 13.96 30.53
N ASP A 41 9.64 14.00 31.18
CA ASP A 41 10.31 12.83 31.74
C ASP A 41 10.56 13.03 33.24
N PHE A 42 10.56 11.94 33.99
CA PHE A 42 10.81 11.93 35.42
C PHE A 42 11.57 10.67 35.86
N GLU A 43 12.37 10.11 34.95
CA GLU A 43 13.24 8.98 35.24
C GLU A 43 14.50 9.43 36.01
N LYS A 44 14.99 8.57 36.90
CA LYS A 44 16.17 8.85 37.74
C LYS A 44 17.44 8.30 37.11
N TYR A 45 17.78 8.73 35.88
CA TYR A 45 18.87 8.15 35.08
C TYR A 45 20.21 8.05 35.82
N ASP A 46 20.58 9.05 36.62
CA ASP A 46 21.83 9.05 37.40
C ASP A 46 22.01 7.78 38.24
N GLU A 47 20.93 7.23 38.80
CA GLU A 47 20.99 6.02 39.63
C GLU A 47 21.37 4.78 38.80
N TYR A 48 20.90 4.72 37.55
CA TYR A 48 21.10 3.61 36.64
C TYR A 48 22.42 3.72 35.87
N ASN A 49 22.80 4.93 35.48
CA ASN A 49 24.04 5.21 34.75
C ASN A 49 25.27 4.73 35.52
N THR A 50 25.24 4.79 36.86
CA THR A 50 26.37 4.30 37.69
C THR A 50 26.64 2.79 37.57
N GLN A 51 25.70 2.03 37.02
CA GLN A 51 25.76 0.56 36.90
C GLN A 51 26.13 0.10 35.48
N ILE A 52 26.17 1.04 34.52
CA ILE A 52 26.37 0.73 33.10
C ILE A 52 27.79 1.14 32.69
N VAL A 53 28.46 0.28 31.94
CA VAL A 53 29.80 0.54 31.39
C VAL A 53 29.72 0.38 29.88
N CYS A 54 29.94 1.48 29.15
CA CYS A 54 30.03 1.46 27.70
C CYS A 54 31.43 1.00 27.28
N ASP A 55 31.50 -0.13 26.60
CA ASP A 55 32.73 -0.75 26.12
C ASP A 55 33.02 -0.40 24.65
N GLU A 56 34.11 -0.95 24.09
CA GLU A 56 34.52 -0.68 22.71
C GLU A 56 33.48 -1.15 21.67
N ARG A 57 32.76 -2.25 21.94
CA ARG A 57 31.69 -2.74 21.05
C ARG A 57 30.55 -1.74 21.03
N SER A 58 30.17 -1.23 22.21
CA SER A 58 29.05 -0.31 22.35
C SER A 58 29.22 0.97 21.54
N LEU A 59 30.44 1.37 21.13
CA LEU A 59 30.67 2.54 20.28
C LEU A 59 30.26 2.36 18.81
N THR A 60 30.07 1.12 18.36
CA THR A 60 29.82 0.83 16.93
C THR A 60 28.75 -0.25 16.69
N ALA A 61 28.00 -0.59 17.73
CA ALA A 61 26.96 -1.61 17.70
C ALA A 61 25.83 -1.26 18.69
N ARG A 62 24.59 -1.60 18.31
CA ARG A 62 23.43 -1.52 19.21
C ARG A 62 23.51 -2.63 20.26
N MET A 63 23.51 -2.26 21.53
CA MET A 63 23.48 -3.21 22.64
C MET A 63 22.12 -3.92 22.70
N GLU A 64 22.09 -5.15 23.20
CA GLU A 64 20.89 -5.98 23.24
C GLU A 64 19.79 -5.38 24.12
N ASP A 65 20.15 -4.66 25.19
CA ASP A 65 19.22 -4.03 26.13
C ASP A 65 19.00 -2.53 25.88
N GLY A 66 19.54 -1.99 24.78
CA GLY A 66 19.42 -0.59 24.40
C GLY A 66 20.31 0.38 25.19
N THR A 67 21.18 -0.12 26.08
CA THR A 67 22.13 0.74 26.80
C THR A 67 23.21 1.32 25.89
N CYS A 68 23.86 2.38 26.35
CA CYS A 68 25.00 3.01 25.68
C CYS A 68 24.72 3.52 24.27
N ASN A 69 23.47 3.85 23.94
CA ASN A 69 23.15 4.66 22.76
C ASN A 69 23.65 6.10 22.98
N ILE A 70 23.17 6.77 24.03
CA ILE A 70 23.72 8.05 24.48
C ILE A 70 24.84 7.78 25.47
N LEU A 71 26.09 8.08 25.11
CA LEU A 71 27.26 7.72 25.92
C LEU A 71 27.30 8.45 27.27
N ASP A 72 26.84 9.70 27.31
CA ASP A 72 26.80 10.51 28.54
C ASP A 72 25.59 10.16 29.44
N ASN A 73 24.57 9.51 28.88
CA ASN A 73 23.39 9.01 29.58
C ASN A 73 23.11 7.54 29.20
N PRO A 74 23.98 6.60 29.61
CA PRO A 74 23.99 5.25 29.05
C PRO A 74 22.75 4.40 29.35
N ALA A 75 21.89 4.80 30.30
CA ALA A 75 20.59 4.16 30.53
C ALA A 75 19.47 4.68 29.62
N GLU A 76 19.65 5.79 28.91
CA GLU A 76 18.63 6.43 28.07
C GLU A 76 18.07 5.45 27.02
N GLY A 77 16.74 5.40 26.93
CA GLY A 77 16.01 4.52 26.00
C GLY A 77 16.21 3.00 26.21
N SER A 78 16.94 2.57 27.23
CA SER A 78 17.16 1.13 27.49
C SER A 78 15.91 0.43 28.04
N VAL A 79 15.94 -0.90 28.11
CA VAL A 79 14.85 -1.66 28.73
C VAL A 79 14.61 -1.24 30.18
N PHE A 80 13.37 -1.40 30.62
CA PHE A 80 12.88 -1.06 31.95
C PHE A 80 13.07 0.41 32.35
N ARG A 81 13.30 1.31 31.39
CA ARG A 81 13.12 2.75 31.58
C ARG A 81 11.63 3.09 31.55
N ARG A 82 11.25 4.09 32.34
CA ARG A 82 9.86 4.57 32.40
C ARG A 82 9.38 5.07 31.03
N PHE A 83 8.08 4.91 30.77
CA PHE A 83 7.42 5.67 29.73
C PHE A 83 7.41 7.15 30.11
N GLY A 84 7.78 8.02 29.17
CA GLY A 84 7.61 9.46 29.30
C GLY A 84 6.13 9.88 29.16
N ARG A 85 5.89 11.19 29.16
CA ARG A 85 4.56 11.77 28.91
C ARG A 85 4.63 12.87 27.85
N ASN A 86 3.57 12.98 27.05
CA ASN A 86 3.34 14.10 26.13
C ASN A 86 2.33 15.13 26.64
N VAL A 87 1.85 14.94 27.86
CA VAL A 87 0.92 15.85 28.53
C VAL A 87 1.48 16.23 29.90
N GLU A 88 1.04 17.37 30.43
CA GLU A 88 1.49 17.78 31.75
C GLU A 88 1.13 16.72 32.80
N PHE A 89 2.03 16.47 33.76
CA PHE A 89 1.84 15.49 34.82
C PHE A 89 0.52 15.67 35.59
N GLN A 90 0.02 16.90 35.71
CA GLN A 90 -1.22 17.19 36.42
C GLN A 90 -2.48 16.73 35.68
N SER A 91 -2.38 16.52 34.37
CA SER A 91 -3.44 15.98 33.52
C SER A 91 -3.33 14.47 33.34
N GLY A 92 -2.21 13.87 33.77
CA GLY A 92 -1.86 12.46 33.53
C GLY A 92 -2.15 11.50 34.68
N PHE A 93 -3.03 11.85 35.63
CA PHE A 93 -3.34 10.97 36.76
C PHE A 93 -4.22 9.79 36.35
N GLN A 94 -3.88 8.61 36.86
CA GLN A 94 -4.67 7.40 36.70
C GLN A 94 -6.07 7.53 37.30
N GLU A 95 -7.02 6.90 36.63
CA GLU A 95 -8.35 6.67 37.16
C GLU A 95 -8.38 5.36 37.97
N THR A 96 -9.19 5.32 39.02
CA THR A 96 -9.41 4.19 39.92
C THR A 96 -10.85 3.71 39.90
N GLU A 97 -11.10 2.48 40.35
CA GLU A 97 -12.44 1.92 40.47
C GLU A 97 -13.36 2.72 41.40
N ASP A 98 -12.77 3.46 42.35
CA ASP A 98 -13.48 4.34 43.28
C ASP A 98 -13.88 5.70 42.65
N ASP A 99 -13.37 6.04 41.46
CA ASP A 99 -13.67 7.28 40.73
C ASP A 99 -14.42 7.07 39.39
N THR A 100 -13.73 7.15 38.26
CA THR A 100 -14.21 7.20 36.88
C THR A 100 -13.64 6.08 36.01
N LEU A 101 -12.75 5.20 36.51
CA LEU A 101 -12.14 4.12 35.71
C LEU A 101 -13.18 3.25 35.00
N LEU A 102 -14.28 2.95 35.68
CA LEU A 102 -15.40 2.15 35.14
C LEU A 102 -16.58 3.01 34.64
N SER A 103 -16.38 4.33 34.48
CA SER A 103 -17.42 5.30 34.11
C SER A 103 -17.06 6.10 32.83
N PRO A 104 -17.89 6.04 31.77
CA PRO A 104 -18.96 5.07 31.58
C PRO A 104 -18.42 3.63 31.50
N ASN A 105 -19.31 2.64 31.61
CA ASN A 105 -18.95 1.23 31.58
C ASN A 105 -18.15 0.90 30.29
N PRO A 106 -16.86 0.47 30.39
CA PRO A 106 -16.02 0.22 29.22
C PRO A 106 -16.59 -0.83 28.25
N ARG A 107 -17.27 -1.87 28.75
CA ARG A 107 -17.91 -2.89 27.92
C ARG A 107 -19.15 -2.36 27.20
N ASP A 108 -19.93 -1.49 27.83
CA ASP A 108 -21.04 -0.80 27.14
C ASP A 108 -20.50 0.10 26.01
N VAL A 109 -19.39 0.81 26.24
CA VAL A 109 -18.70 1.58 25.19
C VAL A 109 -18.23 0.67 24.05
N SER A 110 -17.60 -0.47 24.35
CA SER A 110 -17.21 -1.48 23.36
C SER A 110 -18.39 -1.96 22.51
N ASN A 111 -19.49 -2.38 23.15
CA ASN A 111 -20.71 -2.86 22.49
C ASN A 111 -21.36 -1.78 21.62
N SER A 112 -21.46 -0.57 22.15
CA SER A 112 -22.31 0.46 21.60
C SER A 112 -21.60 1.36 20.59
N LEU A 113 -20.27 1.51 20.65
CA LEU A 113 -19.51 2.41 19.77
C LEU A 113 -18.39 1.73 18.98
N MET A 114 -17.76 0.67 19.50
CA MET A 114 -16.52 0.14 18.91
C MET A 114 -16.77 -0.98 17.90
N GLY A 115 -17.57 -1.98 18.28
CA GLY A 115 -17.77 -3.21 17.51
C GLY A 115 -18.21 -2.98 16.07
N ARG A 116 -17.55 -3.69 15.13
CA ARG A 116 -17.82 -3.68 13.70
C ARG A 116 -19.23 -4.17 13.37
N ASP A 117 -19.99 -3.35 12.67
CA ASP A 117 -21.28 -3.71 12.09
C ASP A 117 -21.11 -4.15 10.63
N GLU A 118 -20.47 -3.30 9.85
CA GLU A 118 -20.06 -3.52 8.46
C GLU A 118 -18.56 -3.22 8.36
N PHE A 119 -17.82 -4.03 7.62
CA PHE A 119 -16.40 -3.79 7.36
C PHE A 119 -16.22 -2.50 6.56
N LYS A 120 -15.59 -1.49 7.17
CA LYS A 120 -15.26 -0.23 6.52
C LYS A 120 -13.79 -0.28 6.09
N PRO A 121 -13.44 -0.37 4.81
CA PRO A 121 -12.03 -0.47 4.39
C PRO A 121 -11.28 0.86 4.47
N ALA A 122 -9.99 0.82 4.81
CA ALA A 122 -9.04 1.92 4.64
C ALA A 122 -8.44 1.89 3.23
N THR A 123 -9.11 2.51 2.26
CA THR A 123 -8.78 2.34 0.83
C THR A 123 -7.47 3.01 0.39
N SER A 124 -6.83 3.83 1.23
CA SER A 124 -5.54 4.47 0.91
C SER A 124 -4.35 3.53 1.09
N VAL A 125 -4.52 2.44 1.84
CA VAL A 125 -3.48 1.47 2.18
C VAL A 125 -3.95 0.04 1.91
N ASN A 126 -3.01 -0.90 1.87
CA ASN A 126 -3.29 -2.32 1.78
C ASN A 126 -3.11 -3.03 3.14
N PHE A 127 -3.44 -4.31 3.21
CA PHE A 127 -3.46 -5.05 4.46
C PHE A 127 -2.06 -5.34 5.02
N ILE A 128 -1.01 -5.25 4.19
CA ILE A 128 0.39 -5.29 4.65
C ILE A 128 0.63 -4.17 5.69
N ALA A 129 0.03 -2.99 5.50
CA ALA A 129 0.21 -1.85 6.40
C ALA A 129 -0.27 -2.14 7.83
N ALA A 130 -1.30 -2.98 8.00
CA ALA A 130 -1.80 -3.39 9.32
C ALA A 130 -0.82 -4.35 10.03
N SER A 131 -0.26 -5.30 9.29
CA SER A 131 0.76 -6.21 9.82
C SER A 131 2.02 -5.44 10.20
N TRP A 132 2.45 -4.51 9.33
CA TRP A 132 3.63 -3.69 9.55
C TRP A 132 3.56 -2.89 10.83
N ILE A 133 2.41 -2.26 11.11
CA ILE A 133 2.32 -1.41 12.28
C ILE A 133 2.39 -2.20 13.58
N GLN A 134 1.78 -3.38 13.65
CA GLN A 134 1.95 -4.26 14.81
C GLN A 134 3.38 -4.76 14.95
N PHE A 135 4.02 -5.13 13.84
CA PHE A 135 5.44 -5.52 13.81
C PHE A 135 6.36 -4.42 14.35
N MET A 136 6.07 -3.14 14.08
CA MET A 136 6.80 -2.01 14.64
C MET A 136 6.46 -1.77 16.12
N VAL A 137 5.20 -1.91 16.54
CA VAL A 137 4.82 -1.79 17.96
C VAL A 137 5.59 -2.80 18.83
N HIS A 138 5.82 -4.01 18.32
CA HIS A 138 6.61 -5.05 18.99
C HIS A 138 8.12 -4.72 19.11
N ASP A 139 8.63 -3.74 18.35
CA ASP A 139 9.96 -3.17 18.58
C ASP A 139 9.90 -2.18 19.73
N TRP A 140 8.90 -1.30 19.70
CA TRP A 140 8.92 -0.07 20.47
C TRP A 140 8.43 -0.20 21.91
N VAL A 141 7.34 -0.91 22.15
CA VAL A 141 6.62 -0.80 23.43
C VAL A 141 6.08 -2.13 23.92
N SER A 142 6.34 -2.40 25.20
CA SER A 142 5.66 -3.43 25.98
C SER A 142 5.55 -2.98 27.42
N HIS A 143 4.36 -3.08 28.01
CA HIS A 143 4.17 -2.85 29.45
C HIS A 143 4.56 -4.07 30.29
N GLY A 144 5.04 -5.15 29.67
CA GLY A 144 5.40 -6.40 30.33
C GLY A 144 4.19 -7.20 30.84
N GLU A 145 4.48 -8.15 31.73
CA GLU A 145 3.45 -9.00 32.33
C GLU A 145 2.49 -8.19 33.22
N ASN A 146 1.19 -8.42 33.04
CA ASN A 146 0.15 -7.77 33.85
C ASN A 146 -0.08 -8.54 35.17
N ASP A 147 -0.40 -7.82 36.23
CA ASP A 147 -0.71 -8.38 37.55
C ASP A 147 -2.05 -9.11 37.55
N ALA A 148 -1.99 -10.42 37.83
CA ALA A 148 -3.15 -11.31 37.90
C ALA A 148 -3.78 -11.40 39.29
N GLU A 149 -3.12 -10.93 40.36
CA GLU A 149 -3.61 -11.05 41.74
C GLU A 149 -4.67 -10.00 42.10
N ASN A 150 -4.67 -8.86 41.39
CA ASN A 150 -5.61 -7.75 41.62
C ASN A 150 -6.24 -7.22 40.31
N PRO A 151 -7.07 -8.04 39.62
CA PRO A 151 -7.66 -7.65 38.34
C PRO A 151 -8.69 -6.52 38.50
N ILE A 152 -8.83 -5.71 37.45
CA ILE A 152 -9.93 -4.75 37.29
C ILE A 152 -11.18 -5.52 36.88
N VAL A 153 -12.25 -5.36 37.65
CA VAL A 153 -13.51 -6.11 37.45
C VAL A 153 -14.54 -5.22 36.75
N VAL A 154 -14.76 -5.47 35.46
CA VAL A 154 -15.70 -4.70 34.62
C VAL A 154 -17.07 -5.41 34.60
N PRO A 155 -18.15 -4.79 35.08
CA PRO A 155 -19.47 -5.43 35.04
C PRO A 155 -20.01 -5.53 33.62
N LEU A 156 -20.57 -6.69 33.26
CA LEU A 156 -21.24 -6.88 31.97
C LEU A 156 -22.58 -6.13 31.92
N PRO A 157 -22.85 -5.36 30.84
CA PRO A 157 -24.15 -4.74 30.62
C PRO A 157 -25.31 -5.75 30.53
N ALA A 158 -26.53 -5.29 30.75
CA ALA A 158 -27.70 -6.16 30.64
C ALA A 158 -27.91 -6.64 29.19
N GLY A 159 -27.94 -7.95 28.97
CA GLY A 159 -28.12 -8.54 27.64
C GLY A 159 -26.82 -8.64 26.83
N ASP A 160 -25.65 -8.54 27.47
CA ASP A 160 -24.35 -8.76 26.82
C ASP A 160 -24.25 -10.16 26.20
N GLU A 161 -23.51 -10.26 25.09
CA GLU A 161 -23.28 -11.52 24.38
C GLU A 161 -22.55 -12.57 25.25
N LEU A 162 -21.72 -12.11 26.19
CA LEU A 162 -21.04 -12.96 27.16
C LEU A 162 -21.93 -13.34 28.36
N GLY A 163 -23.21 -12.94 28.33
CA GLY A 163 -24.21 -13.29 29.34
C GLY A 163 -24.29 -12.29 30.49
N SER A 164 -24.26 -12.79 31.73
CA SER A 164 -24.36 -11.98 32.94
C SER A 164 -23.18 -12.23 33.86
N GLY A 165 -22.56 -11.18 34.40
CA GLY A 165 -21.39 -11.31 35.26
C GLY A 165 -20.43 -10.14 35.10
N THR A 166 -19.14 -10.45 35.05
CA THR A 166 -18.04 -9.49 34.98
C THR A 166 -16.96 -10.00 34.03
N LEU A 167 -16.22 -9.07 33.41
CA LEU A 167 -14.95 -9.32 32.76
C LEU A 167 -13.82 -8.97 33.73
N GLU A 168 -12.78 -9.79 33.80
CA GLU A 168 -11.59 -9.52 34.61
C GLU A 168 -10.44 -9.11 33.68
N ILE A 169 -9.88 -7.92 33.93
CA ILE A 169 -8.73 -7.39 33.20
C ILE A 169 -7.55 -7.35 34.16
N ARG A 170 -6.50 -8.13 33.88
CA ARG A 170 -5.26 -8.10 34.68
C ARG A 170 -4.68 -6.68 34.71
N ARG A 171 -4.20 -6.21 35.85
CA ARG A 171 -3.77 -4.80 36.02
C ARG A 171 -2.41 -4.55 35.40
N THR A 172 -2.17 -3.37 34.84
CA THR A 172 -0.82 -2.99 34.39
C THR A 172 0.09 -2.91 35.61
N GLN A 173 1.24 -3.57 35.58
CA GLN A 173 2.17 -3.55 36.71
C GLN A 173 2.80 -2.15 36.84
N SER A 174 2.44 -1.43 37.91
CA SER A 174 3.07 -0.15 38.25
C SER A 174 4.57 -0.32 38.50
N ASP A 175 5.34 0.71 38.22
CA ASP A 175 6.77 0.72 38.45
C ASP A 175 7.12 0.50 39.94
N SER A 176 7.75 -0.63 40.21
CA SER A 176 8.16 -1.06 41.55
C SER A 176 9.31 -0.24 42.14
N THR A 177 10.03 0.55 41.35
CA THR A 177 11.15 1.38 41.85
C THR A 177 10.70 2.73 42.38
N ARG A 178 9.41 3.07 42.27
CA ARG A 178 8.87 4.33 42.77
C ARG A 178 9.11 4.52 44.26
N THR A 179 9.43 5.75 44.64
CA THR A 179 9.69 6.16 46.02
C THR A 179 8.71 7.25 46.49
N ALA A 180 8.62 7.47 47.80
CA ALA A 180 7.62 8.38 48.39
C ALA A 180 7.79 9.87 48.01
N ASP A 181 8.96 10.28 47.53
CA ASP A 181 9.20 11.60 46.93
C ASP A 181 8.46 11.80 45.59
N GLU A 182 7.93 10.72 45.01
CA GLU A 182 7.22 10.73 43.73
C GLU A 182 5.69 10.66 43.89
N ASP A 183 5.17 10.74 45.13
CA ASP A 183 3.73 10.66 45.43
C ASP A 183 2.90 11.76 44.74
N GLY A 184 3.53 12.87 44.32
CA GLY A 184 2.89 13.98 43.59
C GLY A 184 2.91 13.86 42.07
N TYR A 185 3.48 12.78 41.51
CA TYR A 185 3.55 12.51 40.08
C TYR A 185 2.57 11.40 39.69
N PRO A 186 2.11 11.34 38.43
CA PRO A 186 1.43 10.19 37.87
C PRO A 186 2.14 8.88 38.19
N VAL A 187 1.39 7.80 38.35
CA VAL A 187 1.99 6.47 38.41
C VAL A 187 2.76 6.21 37.12
N SER A 188 3.97 5.66 37.28
CA SER A 188 4.86 5.30 36.19
C SER A 188 4.74 3.82 35.88
N TYR A 189 5.00 3.50 34.63
CA TYR A 189 5.14 2.15 34.12
C TYR A 189 6.45 2.06 33.35
N ARG A 190 7.02 0.87 33.28
CA ARG A 190 8.31 0.62 32.63
C ARG A 190 8.08 -0.06 31.30
N ASN A 191 8.86 0.31 30.30
CA ASN A 191 8.88 -0.39 29.02
C ASN A 191 9.72 -1.66 29.15
N ALA A 192 9.15 -2.83 28.88
CA ALA A 192 9.88 -4.09 28.85
C ALA A 192 10.70 -4.25 27.55
N ASN A 193 10.41 -3.45 26.53
CA ASN A 193 11.24 -3.31 25.34
C ASN A 193 12.22 -2.13 25.48
N THR A 194 13.17 -2.06 24.55
CA THR A 194 13.95 -0.84 24.34
C THR A 194 13.04 0.24 23.74
N HIS A 195 13.27 1.50 24.08
CA HIS A 195 12.55 2.61 23.45
C HIS A 195 13.11 2.95 22.07
N TRP A 196 14.32 2.47 21.77
CA TRP A 196 15.01 2.69 20.51
C TRP A 196 14.33 1.97 19.36
N TRP A 197 14.54 2.49 18.14
CA TRP A 197 14.14 1.79 16.93
C TRP A 197 15.29 0.87 16.50
N ASP A 198 15.43 -0.28 17.16
CA ASP A 198 16.63 -1.12 17.05
C ASP A 198 16.39 -2.52 16.46
N GLY A 199 15.15 -2.79 16.05
CA GLY A 199 14.74 -4.08 15.51
C GLY A 199 14.52 -5.14 16.59
N SER A 200 14.25 -4.75 17.84
CA SER A 200 14.12 -5.65 18.99
C SER A 200 13.00 -6.68 18.82
N GLN A 201 11.99 -6.43 17.98
CA GLN A 201 11.01 -7.45 17.62
C GLN A 201 11.67 -8.67 16.96
N ILE A 202 12.77 -8.48 16.23
CA ILE A 202 13.59 -9.56 15.66
C ILE A 202 14.68 -9.99 16.64
N TYR A 203 15.40 -9.05 17.24
CA TYR A 203 16.67 -9.31 17.93
C TYR A 203 16.54 -9.55 19.44
N GLY A 204 15.37 -9.26 20.02
CA GLY A 204 15.11 -9.27 21.45
C GLY A 204 15.69 -8.05 22.16
N SER A 205 15.14 -7.75 23.33
CA SER A 205 15.59 -6.63 24.19
C SER A 205 16.53 -7.08 25.32
N ASN A 206 17.11 -8.27 25.22
CA ASN A 206 18.11 -8.76 26.16
C ASN A 206 19.04 -9.78 25.49
N LYS A 207 20.20 -10.01 26.13
CA LYS A 207 21.24 -10.89 25.60
C LYS A 207 20.80 -12.35 25.46
N GLU A 208 20.02 -12.88 26.40
CA GLU A 208 19.58 -14.28 26.37
C GLU A 208 18.69 -14.56 25.15
N THR A 209 17.70 -13.69 24.91
CA THR A 209 16.84 -13.76 23.72
C THR A 209 17.67 -13.61 22.45
N SER A 210 18.55 -12.61 22.39
CA SER A 210 19.41 -12.38 21.21
C SER A 210 20.33 -13.57 20.91
N ASP A 211 20.96 -14.16 21.93
CA ASP A 211 21.80 -15.36 21.75
C ASP A 211 20.95 -16.58 21.32
N SER A 212 19.69 -16.67 21.73
CA SER A 212 18.81 -17.80 21.40
C SER A 212 18.45 -17.88 19.91
N ILE A 213 18.39 -16.74 19.21
CA ILE A 213 18.02 -16.64 17.79
C ILE A 213 19.25 -16.67 16.85
N ARG A 214 20.46 -16.50 17.37
CA ARG A 214 21.69 -16.40 16.57
C ARG A 214 22.25 -17.76 16.18
N SER A 215 22.67 -17.90 14.94
CA SER A 215 23.38 -19.10 14.47
C SER A 215 24.82 -19.17 15.01
N PHE A 216 25.40 -18.01 15.34
CA PHE A 216 26.82 -17.82 15.64
C PHE A 216 27.75 -18.26 14.49
N ASP A 217 27.24 -18.23 13.26
CA ASP A 217 28.01 -18.48 12.04
C ASP A 217 27.75 -17.40 10.98
N GLY A 218 28.81 -16.70 10.57
CA GLY A 218 28.76 -15.66 9.55
C GLY A 218 27.88 -14.46 9.91
N GLY A 219 27.59 -14.22 11.19
CA GLY A 219 26.72 -13.16 11.67
C GLY A 219 25.22 -13.43 11.51
N ARG A 220 24.82 -14.64 11.10
CA ARG A 220 23.43 -14.96 10.72
C ARG A 220 22.51 -15.27 11.90
N LEU A 221 21.21 -15.06 11.68
CA LEU A 221 20.13 -15.60 12.49
C LEU A 221 19.77 -17.03 12.08
N LYS A 222 19.21 -17.82 13.00
CA LYS A 222 18.78 -19.20 12.75
C LYS A 222 17.58 -19.22 11.81
N LEU A 223 17.64 -20.11 10.81
CA LEU A 223 16.55 -20.48 9.92
C LEU A 223 16.52 -22.00 9.78
N ASN A 224 15.37 -22.56 9.44
CA ASN A 224 15.24 -23.93 8.96
C ASN A 224 15.79 -24.05 7.52
N ASP A 225 16.00 -25.28 7.04
CA ASP A 225 16.52 -25.55 5.69
C ASP A 225 15.67 -24.97 4.54
N ASN A 226 14.39 -24.68 4.80
CA ASN A 226 13.45 -24.07 3.86
C ASN A 226 13.33 -22.54 4.03
N ASN A 227 14.27 -21.89 4.72
CA ASN A 227 14.30 -20.45 4.98
C ASN A 227 13.12 -19.92 5.81
N THR A 228 12.49 -20.76 6.63
CA THR A 228 11.46 -20.36 7.63
C THR A 228 12.07 -20.23 9.03
N LEU A 229 11.39 -19.51 9.92
CA LEU A 229 11.83 -19.43 11.32
C LEU A 229 11.68 -20.79 12.04
N PRO A 230 12.63 -21.15 12.92
CA PRO A 230 12.41 -22.23 13.88
C PRO A 230 11.23 -21.90 14.80
N THR A 231 10.45 -22.90 15.19
CA THR A 231 9.30 -22.73 16.09
C THR A 231 9.50 -23.40 17.44
N GLU A 232 8.82 -22.88 18.45
CA GLU A 232 8.73 -23.53 19.76
C GLU A 232 7.95 -24.85 19.67
N PHE A 233 8.46 -25.89 20.33
CA PHE A 233 7.91 -27.24 20.22
C PHE A 233 6.44 -27.37 20.68
N MET A 234 6.01 -26.59 21.66
CA MET A 234 4.68 -26.72 22.27
C MET A 234 3.65 -25.75 21.70
N SER A 235 4.03 -24.48 21.48
CA SER A 235 3.13 -23.43 21.00
C SER A 235 3.05 -23.37 19.47
N GLY A 236 4.09 -23.85 18.77
CA GLY A 236 4.22 -23.71 17.32
C GLY A 236 4.61 -22.30 16.87
N VAL A 237 4.74 -21.35 17.79
CA VAL A 237 5.08 -19.95 17.48
C VAL A 237 6.56 -19.83 17.11
N PRO A 238 6.94 -18.97 16.15
CA PRO A 238 8.33 -18.69 15.82
C PRO A 238 9.18 -18.23 17.01
N ILE A 239 10.42 -18.74 17.06
CA ILE A 239 11.45 -18.30 18.01
C ILE A 239 12.12 -17.05 17.41
N THR A 240 11.80 -15.90 17.98
CA THR A 240 12.30 -14.58 17.53
C THR A 240 12.47 -13.63 18.72
N GLY A 241 12.69 -12.34 18.49
CA GLY A 241 12.91 -11.35 19.54
C GLY A 241 11.67 -11.10 20.41
N PHE A 242 10.48 -11.18 19.79
CA PHE A 242 9.19 -11.03 20.43
C PHE A 242 8.19 -12.02 19.83
N ASN A 243 7.43 -12.76 20.64
CA ASN A 243 6.55 -13.83 20.16
C ASN A 243 5.15 -13.87 20.83
N GLU A 244 4.67 -12.75 21.39
CA GLU A 244 3.33 -12.68 21.99
C GLU A 244 2.26 -12.17 20.99
N ASN A 245 0.98 -12.45 21.24
CA ASN A 245 -0.18 -12.00 20.43
C ASN A 245 0.03 -12.23 18.92
N TRP A 246 0.43 -13.45 18.57
CA TRP A 246 0.99 -13.79 17.28
C TRP A 246 -0.09 -14.13 16.23
N TRP A 247 0.14 -13.74 14.98
CA TRP A 247 -0.70 -14.12 13.83
C TRP A 247 0.09 -14.13 12.52
N VAL A 248 -0.48 -14.68 11.45
CA VAL A 248 0.22 -14.87 10.16
C VAL A 248 0.85 -13.61 9.58
N GLY A 249 0.25 -12.43 9.77
CA GLY A 249 0.84 -11.16 9.34
C GLY A 249 2.21 -10.88 9.98
N LEU A 250 2.40 -11.27 11.25
CA LEU A 250 3.69 -11.19 11.94
C LEU A 250 4.65 -12.27 11.44
N SER A 251 4.19 -13.50 11.24
CA SER A 251 5.00 -14.56 10.62
C SER A 251 5.59 -14.11 9.27
N MET A 252 4.78 -13.48 8.41
CA MET A 252 5.24 -12.94 7.13
C MET A 252 6.39 -11.93 7.30
N LEU A 253 6.24 -10.98 8.24
CA LEU A 253 7.19 -9.90 8.46
C LEU A 253 8.47 -10.37 9.16
N HIS A 254 8.36 -11.15 10.22
CA HIS A 254 9.55 -11.71 10.88
C HIS A 254 10.31 -12.63 9.92
N ASN A 255 9.62 -13.44 9.12
CA ASN A 255 10.27 -14.30 8.14
C ASN A 255 11.04 -13.49 7.09
N VAL A 256 10.43 -12.47 6.50
CA VAL A 256 11.10 -11.68 5.46
C VAL A 256 12.29 -10.88 6.01
N PHE A 257 12.20 -10.32 7.22
CA PHE A 257 13.29 -9.51 7.79
C PHE A 257 14.40 -10.33 8.46
N VAL A 258 14.14 -11.57 8.89
CA VAL A 258 15.21 -12.51 9.27
C VAL A 258 15.98 -12.97 8.02
N ASN A 259 15.26 -13.27 6.93
CA ASN A 259 15.90 -13.56 5.64
C ASN A 259 16.68 -12.34 5.11
N GLU A 260 16.17 -11.12 5.31
CA GLU A 260 16.86 -9.89 4.97
C GLU A 260 18.14 -9.68 5.78
N HIS A 261 18.09 -9.90 7.10
CA HIS A 261 19.29 -9.89 7.94
C HIS A 261 20.34 -10.86 7.42
N ASN A 262 19.95 -12.09 7.08
CA ASN A 262 20.87 -13.10 6.57
C ASN A 262 21.44 -12.75 5.19
N ALA A 263 20.66 -12.09 4.32
CA ALA A 263 21.15 -11.58 3.04
C ALA A 263 22.17 -10.44 3.22
N ILE A 264 21.95 -9.56 4.20
CA ILE A 264 22.91 -8.52 4.60
C ILE A 264 24.18 -9.15 5.17
N ALA A 265 24.04 -10.14 6.06
CA ALA A 265 25.17 -10.87 6.65
C ALA A 265 26.01 -11.57 5.56
N ASP A 266 25.37 -12.19 4.56
CA ASP A 266 26.05 -12.78 3.41
C ASP A 266 26.81 -11.74 2.57
N MET A 267 26.21 -10.57 2.34
CA MET A 267 26.89 -9.44 1.70
C MET A 267 28.12 -9.03 2.50
N LEU A 268 28.01 -8.91 3.82
CA LEU A 268 29.13 -8.52 4.69
C LEU A 268 30.23 -9.59 4.73
N VAL A 269 29.88 -10.88 4.78
CA VAL A 269 30.86 -11.98 4.72
C VAL A 269 31.66 -11.93 3.41
N ASN A 270 30.99 -11.62 2.28
CA ASN A 270 31.65 -11.55 0.98
C ASN A 270 32.63 -10.37 0.88
N ASN A 271 32.29 -9.22 1.45
CA ASN A 271 33.13 -8.02 1.40
C ASN A 271 34.19 -7.97 2.53
N TYR A 272 33.90 -8.59 3.68
CA TYR A 272 34.71 -8.55 4.90
C TYR A 272 34.99 -9.96 5.48
N PRO A 273 35.59 -10.89 4.70
CA PRO A 273 35.67 -12.32 5.05
C PRO A 273 36.53 -12.66 6.27
N ASN A 274 37.28 -11.70 6.82
CA ASN A 274 38.15 -11.89 7.99
C ASN A 274 37.53 -11.35 9.30
N GLN A 275 36.33 -10.77 9.23
CA GLN A 275 35.65 -10.25 10.41
C GLN A 275 35.05 -11.38 11.25
N SER A 276 34.88 -11.11 12.55
CA SER A 276 34.26 -12.08 13.47
C SER A 276 32.75 -12.19 13.25
N ASP A 277 32.16 -13.32 13.66
CA ASP A 277 30.70 -13.50 13.70
C ASP A 277 29.99 -12.34 14.43
N GLN A 278 30.53 -11.92 15.58
CA GLN A 278 29.95 -10.84 16.37
C GLN A 278 29.94 -9.51 15.59
N TRP A 279 31.04 -9.19 14.91
CA TRP A 279 31.12 -7.98 14.09
C TRP A 279 30.10 -8.03 12.94
N LEU A 280 30.00 -9.17 12.24
CA LEU A 280 29.06 -9.35 11.15
C LEU A 280 27.60 -9.21 11.60
N PHE A 281 27.25 -9.84 12.74
CA PHE A 281 25.93 -9.71 13.36
C PHE A 281 25.61 -8.27 13.75
N ASP A 282 26.56 -7.57 14.40
CA ASP A 282 26.37 -6.20 14.85
C ASP A 282 26.11 -5.25 13.67
N LYS A 283 26.85 -5.41 12.57
CA LYS A 283 26.64 -4.62 11.34
C LYS A 283 25.34 -5.00 10.64
N ALA A 284 25.03 -6.29 10.50
CA ALA A 284 23.79 -6.73 9.90
C ALA A 284 22.54 -6.25 10.68
N ARG A 285 22.60 -6.25 12.03
CA ARG A 285 21.55 -5.67 12.89
C ARG A 285 21.38 -4.18 12.64
N LEU A 286 22.46 -3.40 12.64
CA LEU A 286 22.42 -1.96 12.36
C LEU A 286 21.75 -1.66 11.01
N ILE A 287 22.22 -2.30 9.94
CA ILE A 287 21.71 -2.10 8.58
C ILE A 287 20.23 -2.48 8.48
N ASN A 288 19.83 -3.63 9.02
CA ASN A 288 18.45 -4.09 8.92
C ASN A 288 17.49 -3.23 9.77
N ALA A 289 17.90 -2.80 10.96
CA ALA A 289 17.13 -1.86 11.78
C ALA A 289 16.95 -0.51 11.08
N ALA A 290 18.01 0.02 10.45
CA ALA A 290 17.93 1.24 9.66
C ALA A 290 17.07 1.11 8.41
N LEU A 291 17.12 -0.03 7.72
CA LEU A 291 16.23 -0.32 6.60
C LEU A 291 14.76 -0.33 7.04
N MET A 292 14.42 -0.99 8.15
CA MET A 292 13.05 -0.96 8.69
C MET A 292 12.62 0.47 9.09
N ALA A 293 13.50 1.24 9.73
CA ALA A 293 13.23 2.62 10.08
C ALA A 293 12.98 3.51 8.84
N LYS A 294 13.78 3.33 7.79
CA LYS A 294 13.59 3.99 6.49
C LYS A 294 12.24 3.62 5.89
N ILE A 295 11.97 2.32 5.73
CA ILE A 295 10.72 1.82 5.13
C ILE A 295 9.51 2.41 5.87
N HIS A 296 9.51 2.42 7.20
CA HIS A 296 8.41 3.00 7.95
C HIS A 296 8.30 4.52 7.73
N THR A 297 9.43 5.23 7.70
CA THR A 297 9.48 6.69 7.56
C THR A 297 9.04 7.14 6.17
N VAL A 298 9.56 6.54 5.10
CA VAL A 298 9.37 7.02 3.72
C VAL A 298 8.40 6.18 2.88
N GLU A 299 7.95 5.01 3.35
CA GLU A 299 6.93 4.21 2.65
C GLU A 299 5.65 4.06 3.47
N TRP A 300 5.71 3.48 4.68
CA TRP A 300 4.50 3.20 5.47
C TRP A 300 3.80 4.49 5.92
N THR A 301 4.54 5.45 6.47
CA THR A 301 3.95 6.71 6.96
C THR A 301 3.32 7.50 5.80
N PRO A 302 3.98 7.72 4.66
CA PRO A 302 3.35 8.38 3.51
C PRO A 302 2.18 7.60 2.91
N ALA A 303 2.05 6.29 3.13
CA ALA A 303 0.88 5.53 2.68
C ALA A 303 -0.32 5.75 3.62
N ILE A 304 -0.12 5.74 4.94
CA ILE A 304 -1.21 5.89 5.93
C ILE A 304 -1.67 7.35 6.11
N ILE A 305 -0.80 8.32 5.78
CA ILE A 305 -1.12 9.76 5.70
C ILE A 305 -0.78 10.30 4.31
N ALA A 306 -1.44 9.76 3.28
CA ALA A 306 -1.17 10.00 1.86
C ALA A 306 -1.58 11.41 1.38
N ASN A 307 -0.90 12.43 1.89
CA ASN A 307 -1.06 13.83 1.51
C ASN A 307 0.26 14.39 0.97
N PRO A 308 0.25 15.24 -0.09
CA PRO A 308 1.48 15.78 -0.68
C PRO A 308 2.40 16.52 0.30
N VAL A 309 1.86 17.12 1.37
CA VAL A 309 2.66 17.81 2.38
C VAL A 309 3.34 16.80 3.31
N THR A 310 2.61 15.82 3.83
CA THR A 310 3.17 14.82 4.75
C THR A 310 4.11 13.88 4.05
N GLU A 311 3.83 13.48 2.80
CA GLU A 311 4.77 12.71 1.98
C GLU A 311 6.12 13.45 1.85
N LYS A 312 6.08 14.74 1.51
CA LYS A 312 7.30 15.57 1.49
C LYS A 312 7.92 15.78 2.87
N ALA A 313 7.12 15.92 3.93
CA ALA A 313 7.63 16.09 5.29
C ALA A 313 8.38 14.84 5.76
N MET A 314 7.84 13.66 5.46
CA MET A 314 8.48 12.39 5.80
C MET A 314 9.74 12.15 4.99
N TYR A 315 9.75 12.50 3.70
CA TYR A 315 10.96 12.45 2.89
C TYR A 315 12.00 13.45 3.41
N ALA A 316 11.55 14.63 3.85
CA ALA A 316 12.42 15.61 4.47
C ALA A 316 12.98 15.14 5.82
N ASN A 317 12.23 14.37 6.61
CA ASN A 317 12.77 13.79 7.84
C ASN A 317 13.94 12.82 7.56
N TRP A 318 13.92 12.09 6.43
CA TRP A 318 15.00 11.15 6.09
C TRP A 318 16.15 11.80 5.28
N TRP A 319 15.82 12.54 4.21
CA TRP A 319 16.79 13.08 3.23
C TRP A 319 16.87 14.61 3.21
N GLY A 320 16.13 15.31 4.06
CA GLY A 320 16.02 16.77 3.98
C GLY A 320 15.15 17.24 2.81
N LEU A 321 14.98 18.55 2.65
CA LEU A 321 14.01 19.13 1.71
C LEU A 321 14.28 18.81 0.23
N LEU A 322 15.49 18.37 -0.12
CA LEU A 322 15.82 17.91 -1.47
C LEU A 322 15.19 16.54 -1.76
N GLY A 323 14.96 15.72 -0.73
CA GLY A 323 14.19 14.48 -0.82
C GLY A 323 14.95 13.31 -1.44
N ASP A 324 16.27 13.40 -1.51
CA ASP A 324 17.15 12.35 -2.02
C ASP A 324 18.50 12.37 -1.30
N ARG A 325 19.21 11.23 -1.34
CA ARG A 325 20.52 11.04 -0.70
C ARG A 325 21.56 12.05 -1.16
N GLU A 326 21.66 12.31 -2.46
CA GLU A 326 22.71 13.21 -2.99
C GLU A 326 22.50 14.64 -2.46
N GLY A 327 21.26 15.11 -2.46
CA GLY A 327 20.88 16.39 -1.88
C GLY A 327 21.16 16.47 -0.39
N ARG A 328 20.82 15.41 0.36
CA ARG A 328 21.12 15.29 1.80
C ARG A 328 22.62 15.45 2.07
N ASP A 329 23.43 14.62 1.43
CA ASP A 329 24.87 14.53 1.64
C ASP A 329 25.58 15.85 1.25
N GLN A 330 25.13 16.53 0.19
CA GLN A 330 25.64 17.84 -0.21
C GLN A 330 25.37 18.93 0.85
N ILE A 331 24.16 18.94 1.43
CA ILE A 331 23.78 19.93 2.44
C ILE A 331 24.50 19.65 3.76
N GLN A 332 24.60 18.38 4.18
CA GLN A 332 25.33 17.98 5.38
C GLN A 332 26.81 18.35 5.27
N ALA A 333 27.47 18.06 4.14
CA ALA A 333 28.86 18.47 3.91
C ALA A 333 29.05 20.01 3.94
N LEU A 334 28.07 20.79 3.47
CA LEU A 334 28.11 22.26 3.59
C LEU A 334 27.98 22.72 5.05
N ALA A 335 27.10 22.08 5.83
CA ALA A 335 26.93 22.35 7.25
C ALA A 335 28.21 22.02 8.04
N GLU A 336 28.86 20.88 7.75
CA GLU A 336 30.15 20.51 8.33
C GLU A 336 31.24 21.54 8.03
N ASN A 337 31.41 21.92 6.77
CA ASN A 337 32.39 22.94 6.38
C ASN A 337 32.13 24.30 7.05
N LEU A 338 30.86 24.66 7.25
CA LEU A 338 30.45 25.86 7.97
C LEU A 338 30.82 25.77 9.45
N ALA A 339 30.47 24.67 10.12
CA ALA A 339 30.80 24.43 11.53
C ALA A 339 32.31 24.44 11.76
N GLU A 340 33.07 23.71 10.94
CA GLU A 340 34.54 23.70 11.00
C GLU A 340 35.16 25.09 10.76
N ASP A 341 34.57 25.92 9.89
CA ASP A 341 35.03 27.30 9.74
C ASP A 341 34.69 28.15 10.97
N LEU A 342 33.49 27.99 11.55
CA LEU A 342 33.05 28.74 12.73
C LEU A 342 33.91 28.42 13.97
N ASP A 343 34.39 27.20 14.14
CA ASP A 343 35.25 26.81 15.27
C ASP A 343 36.69 27.34 15.18
N LYS A 344 37.13 27.78 13.99
CA LYS A 344 38.47 28.36 13.80
C LYS A 344 38.56 29.74 14.44
N THR A 345 39.69 30.00 15.10
CA THR A 345 40.01 31.34 15.66
C THR A 345 40.09 32.45 14.61
N ASP A 346 40.30 32.09 13.33
CA ASP A 346 40.37 32.98 12.17
C ASP A 346 39.26 32.73 11.12
N SER A 347 38.12 32.16 11.55
CA SER A 347 36.91 31.87 10.74
C SER A 347 36.67 32.88 9.62
N PHE A 348 36.61 32.38 8.39
CA PHE A 348 36.30 33.17 7.21
C PHE A 348 34.89 33.76 7.28
N VAL A 349 33.91 32.97 7.72
CA VAL A 349 32.49 33.34 7.84
C VAL A 349 32.32 34.46 8.86
N LYS A 350 32.91 34.33 10.06
CA LYS A 350 32.92 35.39 11.09
C LYS A 350 33.58 36.68 10.60
N ARG A 351 34.63 36.57 9.77
CA ARG A 351 35.36 37.72 9.22
C ARG A 351 34.61 38.44 8.10
N VAL A 352 33.85 37.71 7.27
CA VAL A 352 33.17 38.26 6.08
C VAL A 352 31.78 38.80 6.41
N LEU A 353 31.05 38.18 7.33
CA LEU A 353 29.64 38.55 7.60
C LEU A 353 29.45 39.68 8.61
N GLY A 354 30.50 40.12 9.31
CA GLY A 354 30.46 41.29 10.21
C GLY A 354 29.46 41.12 11.37
N PHE A 355 29.95 40.78 12.55
CA PHE A 355 29.16 40.55 13.76
C PHE A 355 28.10 41.64 14.04
N SER A 356 26.86 41.40 13.62
CA SER A 356 25.68 42.00 14.22
C SER A 356 25.11 41.03 15.26
N PRO A 357 24.60 41.51 16.41
CA PRO A 357 23.99 40.65 17.42
C PRO A 357 22.83 39.81 16.87
N GLU A 358 22.06 40.36 15.92
CA GLU A 358 20.91 39.70 15.28
C GLU A 358 21.28 38.51 14.39
N PHE A 359 22.52 38.43 13.90
CA PHE A 359 22.98 37.31 13.07
C PHE A 359 23.59 36.18 13.91
N LYS A 360 23.91 36.44 15.18
CA LYS A 360 24.41 35.44 16.12
C LYS A 360 23.30 34.49 16.56
N ASP A 361 22.14 35.02 16.94
CA ASP A 361 20.97 34.24 17.36
C ASP A 361 20.37 33.37 16.23
N LYS A 362 20.67 33.65 14.96
CA LYS A 362 20.23 32.85 13.79
C LYS A 362 21.25 31.83 13.28
N LEU A 363 22.52 31.95 13.69
CA LEU A 363 23.59 30.99 13.40
C LEU A 363 23.81 30.02 14.57
N ASP A 364 23.42 30.41 15.79
CA ASP A 364 23.39 29.53 16.95
C ASP A 364 22.29 28.45 16.83
N ASP A 365 21.34 28.60 15.89
CA ASP A 365 20.30 27.62 15.55
C ASP A 365 20.68 26.79 14.29
N ALA A 366 21.96 26.42 14.20
CA ALA A 366 22.50 25.62 13.09
C ALA A 366 21.82 24.24 12.99
N ALA A 367 21.40 23.67 14.12
CA ALA A 367 20.64 22.43 14.18
C ALA A 367 19.29 22.53 13.45
N PHE A 368 18.56 23.65 13.56
CA PHE A 368 17.33 23.85 12.80
C PHE A 368 17.56 23.86 11.29
N ILE A 369 18.62 24.56 10.83
CA ILE A 369 18.99 24.61 9.40
C ILE A 369 19.42 23.23 8.90
N GLU A 370 20.18 22.50 9.72
CA GLU A 370 20.65 21.14 9.42
C GLU A 370 19.48 20.15 9.34
N HIS A 371 18.63 20.07 10.36
CA HIS A 371 17.47 19.17 10.39
C HIS A 371 16.44 19.51 9.30
N ALA A 372 16.22 20.80 9.03
CA ALA A 372 15.26 21.22 8.02
C ALA A 372 15.78 21.02 6.59
N LEU A 373 17.06 21.31 6.31
CA LEU A 373 17.59 21.25 4.94
C LEU A 373 18.24 19.90 4.61
N GLY A 374 18.97 19.31 5.55
CA GLY A 374 19.73 18.07 5.42
C GLY A 374 19.06 16.85 6.06
N GLY A 375 17.85 16.99 6.60
CA GLY A 375 17.10 15.88 7.21
C GLY A 375 17.56 15.52 8.61
N LEU A 376 16.82 14.63 9.27
CA LEU A 376 17.13 14.15 10.62
C LEU A 376 18.20 13.06 10.57
N VAL A 377 18.17 12.21 9.54
CA VAL A 377 19.12 11.11 9.40
C VAL A 377 20.47 11.62 8.89
N GLY A 378 21.56 11.25 9.57
CA GLY A 378 22.90 11.75 9.30
C GLY A 378 23.17 13.15 9.87
N SER A 379 22.31 13.67 10.76
CA SER A 379 22.65 14.90 11.49
C SER A 379 23.90 14.68 12.35
N ARG A 380 24.65 15.76 12.60
CA ARG A 380 25.95 15.70 13.29
C ARG A 380 25.86 15.21 14.73
N GLU A 381 24.79 15.58 15.42
CA GLU A 381 24.57 15.25 16.82
C GLU A 381 23.12 14.81 17.03
N PRO A 382 22.87 13.88 17.95
CA PRO A 382 21.51 13.62 18.41
C PRO A 382 20.96 14.83 19.18
N ASP A 383 19.67 15.11 19.03
CA ASP A 383 18.99 16.19 19.73
C ASP A 383 17.73 15.67 20.42
N ASN A 384 17.72 15.74 21.75
CA ASN A 384 16.63 15.28 22.59
C ASN A 384 15.69 16.41 23.03
N ALA A 385 15.84 17.63 22.50
CA ALA A 385 15.07 18.81 22.87
C ALA A 385 15.07 19.07 24.40
N GLY A 386 16.20 18.77 25.05
CA GLY A 386 16.40 18.96 26.49
C GLY A 386 15.72 17.92 27.39
N THR A 387 15.07 16.90 26.82
CA THR A 387 14.39 15.82 27.56
C THR A 387 14.86 14.47 27.06
N ALA A 388 15.42 13.65 27.95
CA ALA A 388 15.90 12.31 27.63
C ALA A 388 14.86 11.50 26.85
N TYR A 389 15.33 10.73 25.87
CA TYR A 389 14.47 9.98 24.97
C TYR A 389 13.81 8.79 25.68
N SER A 390 12.50 8.79 25.61
CA SER A 390 11.61 7.68 25.93
C SER A 390 10.37 7.79 25.04
N LEU A 391 9.76 6.65 24.75
CA LEU A 391 8.39 6.60 24.25
C LEU A 391 7.43 6.85 25.39
N THR A 392 6.23 7.32 25.06
CA THR A 392 5.28 7.85 26.05
C THR A 392 4.01 7.01 26.16
N GLU A 393 3.27 7.17 27.27
CA GLU A 393 1.96 6.52 27.42
C GLU A 393 0.97 6.98 26.34
N GLU A 394 1.04 8.25 25.94
CA GLU A 394 0.21 8.80 24.88
C GLU A 394 0.57 8.20 23.51
N PHE A 395 1.86 7.94 23.26
CA PHE A 395 2.30 7.20 22.09
C PHE A 395 1.66 5.81 22.01
N VAL A 396 1.58 5.09 23.14
CA VAL A 396 0.91 3.79 23.19
C VAL A 396 -0.59 3.91 22.89
N SER A 397 -1.27 4.91 23.45
CA SER A 397 -2.71 5.13 23.21
C SER A 397 -3.02 5.40 21.72
N VAL A 398 -2.27 6.27 21.05
CA VAL A 398 -2.56 6.63 19.64
C VAL A 398 -2.20 5.53 18.64
N TYR A 399 -1.40 4.54 19.03
CA TYR A 399 -1.07 3.36 18.23
C TYR A 399 -1.99 2.15 18.48
N ARG A 400 -3.07 2.30 19.26
CA ARG A 400 -4.14 1.28 19.40
C ARG A 400 -4.99 1.18 18.12
N MET A 401 -4.39 0.66 17.07
CA MET A 401 -4.92 0.62 15.70
C MET A 401 -5.60 -0.72 15.35
N HIS A 402 -6.11 -1.44 16.34
CA HIS A 402 -6.79 -2.74 16.16
C HIS A 402 -7.91 -2.77 15.11
N PRO A 403 -8.68 -1.68 14.83
CA PRO A 403 -9.63 -1.66 13.73
C PRO A 403 -9.05 -1.91 12.33
N LEU A 404 -7.71 -1.83 12.16
CA LEU A 404 -7.04 -2.19 10.91
C LEU A 404 -7.19 -3.68 10.56
N LEU A 405 -7.34 -4.57 11.55
CA LEU A 405 -7.49 -6.01 11.32
C LEU A 405 -8.81 -6.31 10.62
N ARG A 406 -8.80 -7.29 9.71
CA ARG A 406 -10.00 -7.77 9.00
C ARG A 406 -10.65 -8.89 9.80
N ASP A 407 -11.82 -9.37 9.38
CA ASP A 407 -12.41 -10.56 10.01
C ASP A 407 -11.83 -11.85 9.39
N ASN A 408 -11.51 -11.82 8.08
CA ASN A 408 -10.90 -12.93 7.37
C ASN A 408 -9.72 -12.44 6.52
N ILE A 409 -8.84 -13.38 6.20
CA ILE A 409 -7.81 -13.28 5.18
C ILE A 409 -8.33 -13.96 3.93
N GLU A 410 -8.63 -13.18 2.91
CA GLU A 410 -8.94 -13.68 1.57
C GLU A 410 -7.64 -13.97 0.83
N VAL A 411 -7.42 -15.23 0.48
CA VAL A 411 -6.21 -15.69 -0.21
C VAL A 411 -6.49 -15.81 -1.70
N TYR A 412 -5.73 -15.08 -2.50
CA TYR A 412 -5.86 -14.97 -3.94
C TYR A 412 -4.72 -15.66 -4.68
N ASP A 413 -5.06 -16.27 -5.81
CA ASP A 413 -4.05 -16.75 -6.74
C ASP A 413 -3.29 -15.59 -7.39
N ILE A 414 -1.96 -15.68 -7.39
CA ILE A 414 -1.06 -14.62 -7.88
C ILE A 414 -1.43 -14.25 -9.31
N GLY A 415 -1.77 -12.98 -9.50
CA GLY A 415 -2.12 -12.44 -10.80
C GLY A 415 -3.55 -12.71 -11.21
N ALA A 416 -4.09 -13.90 -10.93
CA ALA A 416 -5.46 -14.31 -11.26
C ALA A 416 -6.52 -13.51 -10.50
N ASN A 417 -6.22 -13.08 -9.28
CA ASN A 417 -7.17 -12.47 -8.35
C ASN A 417 -8.47 -13.29 -8.19
N MET A 418 -8.37 -14.60 -8.41
CA MET A 418 -9.38 -15.56 -8.03
C MET A 418 -9.22 -15.86 -6.54
N LEU A 419 -10.30 -15.69 -5.79
CA LEU A 419 -10.35 -16.09 -4.39
C LEU A 419 -10.20 -17.61 -4.31
N SER A 420 -9.10 -18.08 -3.71
CA SER A 420 -8.84 -19.49 -3.49
C SER A 420 -9.34 -19.96 -2.13
N ASP A 421 -9.20 -19.10 -1.10
CA ASP A 421 -9.59 -19.44 0.26
C ASP A 421 -9.95 -18.18 1.06
N SER A 422 -10.70 -18.37 2.16
CA SER A 422 -11.03 -17.32 3.11
C SER A 422 -10.88 -17.88 4.53
N ILE A 423 -9.86 -17.41 5.24
CA ILE A 423 -9.42 -17.93 6.53
C ILE A 423 -9.75 -16.90 7.61
N ALA A 424 -10.47 -17.28 8.66
CA ALA A 424 -10.72 -16.39 9.79
C ALA A 424 -9.40 -15.98 10.45
N ILE A 425 -9.24 -14.72 10.87
CA ILE A 425 -7.96 -14.29 11.49
C ILE A 425 -7.66 -15.11 12.74
N GLU A 426 -8.67 -15.51 13.50
CA GLU A 426 -8.55 -16.37 14.68
C GLU A 426 -7.83 -17.68 14.37
N ASP A 427 -8.10 -18.26 13.19
CA ASP A 427 -7.50 -19.50 12.70
C ASP A 427 -6.10 -19.28 12.09
N THR A 428 -5.54 -18.08 12.25
CA THR A 428 -4.18 -17.72 11.81
C THR A 428 -3.29 -17.29 12.97
N THR A 429 -3.74 -17.51 14.20
CA THR A 429 -3.05 -17.09 15.42
C THR A 429 -2.10 -18.16 15.95
N GLU A 430 -1.11 -17.74 16.73
CA GLU A 430 -0.16 -18.64 17.38
C GLU A 430 0.50 -19.63 16.40
N GLY A 431 0.55 -20.92 16.72
CA GLY A 431 1.15 -21.95 15.86
C GLY A 431 0.42 -22.17 14.52
N ASP A 432 -0.88 -21.84 14.43
CA ASP A 432 -1.65 -21.97 13.19
C ASP A 432 -1.15 -20.99 12.11
N ALA A 433 -0.50 -19.90 12.52
CA ALA A 433 0.14 -18.95 11.61
C ALA A 433 1.16 -19.62 10.67
N GLU A 434 1.97 -20.54 11.19
CA GLU A 434 2.99 -21.24 10.41
C GLU A 434 2.38 -22.33 9.51
N ASP A 435 1.29 -22.95 9.96
CA ASP A 435 0.52 -23.90 9.15
C ASP A 435 -0.11 -23.18 7.93
N VAL A 436 -0.65 -21.97 8.12
CA VAL A 436 -1.18 -21.13 7.02
C VAL A 436 -0.06 -20.67 6.07
N MET A 437 1.09 -20.22 6.59
CA MET A 437 2.26 -19.88 5.77
C MET A 437 2.69 -21.06 4.89
N ALA A 438 2.65 -22.29 5.44
CA ALA A 438 3.04 -23.50 4.74
C ALA A 438 1.99 -23.99 3.73
N SER A 439 0.68 -23.87 4.04
CA SER A 439 -0.40 -24.33 3.17
C SER A 439 -0.63 -23.39 1.99
N GLU A 440 -0.66 -22.08 2.25
CA GLU A 440 -1.02 -21.09 1.25
C GLU A 440 0.17 -20.59 0.43
N GLY A 441 1.36 -20.61 1.03
CA GLY A 441 2.59 -20.06 0.44
C GLY A 441 2.74 -18.55 0.72
N ALA A 442 3.94 -18.15 1.16
CA ALA A 442 4.24 -16.78 1.54
C ALA A 442 3.98 -15.77 0.41
N ASP A 443 4.26 -16.13 -0.84
CA ASP A 443 4.04 -15.28 -2.02
C ASP A 443 2.56 -15.02 -2.30
N ARG A 444 1.69 -16.03 -2.17
CA ARG A 444 0.23 -15.84 -2.28
C ARG A 444 -0.30 -14.96 -1.16
N LEU A 445 0.19 -15.13 0.07
CA LEU A 445 -0.17 -14.27 1.20
C LEU A 445 0.29 -12.81 0.97
N TRP A 446 1.54 -12.58 0.58
CA TRP A 446 2.05 -11.24 0.26
C TRP A 446 1.23 -10.57 -0.84
N TYR A 447 0.89 -11.31 -1.91
CA TYR A 447 0.01 -10.81 -2.98
C TYR A 447 -1.37 -10.44 -2.46
N SER A 448 -2.00 -11.31 -1.68
CA SER A 448 -3.34 -11.14 -1.13
C SER A 448 -3.42 -9.95 -0.17
N PHE A 449 -2.44 -9.80 0.72
CA PHE A 449 -2.34 -8.64 1.58
C PHE A 449 -2.06 -7.35 0.80
N GLY A 450 -1.31 -7.44 -0.31
CA GLY A 450 -0.96 -6.31 -1.17
C GLY A 450 -2.14 -5.73 -1.96
N ILE A 451 -3.10 -6.55 -2.36
CA ILE A 451 -4.27 -6.16 -3.16
C ILE A 451 -5.53 -5.91 -2.32
N THR A 452 -5.52 -6.27 -1.05
CA THR A 452 -6.67 -6.08 -0.15
C THR A 452 -6.44 -4.95 0.84
N HIS A 453 -7.54 -4.42 1.41
CA HIS A 453 -7.50 -3.28 2.32
C HIS A 453 -7.67 -3.69 3.79
N PRO A 454 -6.99 -3.02 4.74
CA PRO A 454 -7.30 -3.17 6.16
C PRO A 454 -8.61 -2.44 6.50
N GLY A 455 -9.08 -2.60 7.73
CA GLY A 455 -10.20 -1.80 8.23
C GLY A 455 -9.80 -0.34 8.47
N SER A 456 -10.74 0.59 8.30
CA SER A 456 -10.58 2.01 8.61
C SER A 456 -10.63 2.26 10.12
N LEU A 457 -9.75 3.13 10.62
CA LEU A 457 -9.70 3.54 12.02
C LEU A 457 -10.87 4.46 12.34
N THR A 458 -12.05 3.89 12.52
CA THR A 458 -13.30 4.59 12.81
C THR A 458 -14.12 3.84 13.85
N LEU A 459 -15.04 4.55 14.52
CA LEU A 459 -16.06 3.90 15.34
C LEU A 459 -16.86 2.90 14.50
N LYS A 460 -17.41 1.88 15.15
CA LYS A 460 -18.14 0.78 14.53
C LYS A 460 -17.31 0.02 13.49
N ASN A 461 -16.03 -0.21 13.76
CA ASN A 461 -15.17 -1.01 12.88
C ASN A 461 -14.13 -1.87 13.61
N TYR A 462 -14.23 -2.01 14.94
CA TYR A 462 -13.36 -2.88 15.72
C TYR A 462 -13.79 -4.36 15.51
N PRO A 463 -12.89 -5.27 15.10
CA PRO A 463 -13.24 -6.65 14.76
C PRO A 463 -14.00 -7.35 15.89
N GLN A 464 -15.03 -8.13 15.53
CA GLN A 464 -15.87 -8.79 16.53
C GLN A 464 -15.11 -9.88 17.28
N PHE A 465 -14.22 -10.60 16.61
CA PHE A 465 -13.44 -11.65 17.24
C PHE A 465 -12.56 -11.11 18.37
N LEU A 466 -11.93 -9.94 18.20
CA LEU A 466 -11.12 -9.28 19.25
C LEU A 466 -11.93 -8.85 20.48
N ARG A 467 -13.25 -8.74 20.35
CA ARG A 467 -14.16 -8.35 21.44
C ARG A 467 -14.70 -9.55 22.22
N ASN A 468 -14.46 -10.75 21.72
CA ASN A 468 -14.99 -12.02 22.21
C ASN A 468 -13.90 -13.13 22.11
N LEU A 469 -12.63 -12.79 22.42
CA LEU A 469 -11.52 -13.75 22.38
C LEU A 469 -11.56 -14.64 23.63
N SER A 470 -11.51 -15.95 23.45
CA SER A 470 -11.32 -16.89 24.55
C SER A 470 -9.84 -17.27 24.65
N VAL A 471 -9.13 -16.70 25.63
CA VAL A 471 -7.72 -16.99 25.83
C VAL A 471 -7.55 -18.08 26.92
N PRO A 472 -6.90 -19.22 26.62
CA PRO A 472 -6.66 -20.26 27.61
C PRO A 472 -6.02 -19.72 28.89
N LEU A 473 -6.53 -20.14 30.06
CA LEU A 473 -6.06 -19.72 31.40
C LEU A 473 -6.29 -18.23 31.76
N VAL A 474 -6.70 -17.38 30.82
CA VAL A 474 -7.10 -15.99 31.09
C VAL A 474 -8.62 -15.87 31.14
N GLY A 475 -9.34 -16.54 30.23
CA GLY A 475 -10.79 -16.47 30.09
C GLY A 475 -11.20 -15.63 28.87
N ASP A 476 -12.48 -15.24 28.85
CA ASP A 476 -13.01 -14.37 27.79
C ASP A 476 -12.49 -12.94 27.97
N ILE A 477 -11.92 -12.39 26.91
CA ILE A 477 -11.39 -11.02 26.86
C ILE A 477 -12.07 -10.21 25.75
N ASP A 478 -12.22 -8.92 26.02
CA ASP A 478 -12.63 -7.93 25.04
C ASP A 478 -11.53 -6.89 24.92
N LEU A 479 -10.78 -6.94 23.81
CA LEU A 479 -9.65 -6.05 23.59
C LEU A 479 -10.07 -4.57 23.46
N ALA A 480 -11.26 -4.27 22.94
CA ALA A 480 -11.76 -2.89 22.89
C ALA A 480 -12.09 -2.36 24.29
N THR A 481 -12.65 -3.21 25.16
CA THR A 481 -12.84 -2.89 26.59
C THR A 481 -11.49 -2.68 27.29
N ILE A 482 -10.51 -3.56 27.03
CA ILE A 482 -9.16 -3.47 27.59
C ILE A 482 -8.49 -2.18 27.15
N ASP A 483 -8.51 -1.84 25.86
CA ASP A 483 -7.92 -0.62 25.32
C ASP A 483 -8.43 0.64 26.03
N ILE A 484 -9.75 0.74 26.24
CA ILE A 484 -10.38 1.84 26.98
C ILE A 484 -9.91 1.88 28.44
N VAL A 485 -9.91 0.72 29.12
CA VAL A 485 -9.49 0.62 30.52
C VAL A 485 -8.01 0.97 30.67
N ARG A 486 -7.14 0.57 29.73
CA ARG A 486 -5.71 0.86 29.79
C ARG A 486 -5.40 2.34 29.70
N ASP A 487 -6.09 3.08 28.82
CA ASP A 487 -5.86 4.52 28.72
C ASP A 487 -6.25 5.23 30.03
N ARG A 488 -7.39 4.85 30.62
CA ARG A 488 -7.85 5.37 31.93
C ARG A 488 -6.92 4.98 33.09
N GLU A 489 -6.56 3.70 33.16
CA GLU A 489 -5.68 3.12 34.19
C GLU A 489 -4.30 3.76 34.15
N ARG A 490 -3.76 4.03 32.96
CA ARG A 490 -2.41 4.59 32.80
C ARG A 490 -2.41 6.11 32.83
N GLY A 491 -3.55 6.74 33.08
CA GLY A 491 -3.67 8.20 33.19
C GLY A 491 -3.39 8.92 31.89
N VAL A 492 -3.77 8.35 30.74
CA VAL A 492 -3.87 9.11 29.49
C VAL A 492 -5.11 10.01 29.60
N PRO A 493 -5.02 11.33 29.35
CA PRO A 493 -6.18 12.19 29.48
C PRO A 493 -7.33 11.77 28.56
N ARG A 494 -8.57 11.98 29.02
CA ARG A 494 -9.76 11.84 28.16
C ARG A 494 -9.67 12.77 26.95
N TYR A 495 -10.39 12.46 25.88
CA TYR A 495 -10.21 13.04 24.55
C TYR A 495 -10.13 14.58 24.52
N ASN A 496 -11.06 15.28 25.19
CA ASN A 496 -11.09 16.74 25.11
C ASN A 496 -9.94 17.40 25.87
N GLU A 497 -9.55 16.83 27.01
CA GLU A 497 -8.37 17.29 27.75
C GLU A 497 -7.09 16.95 27.00
N PHE A 498 -7.01 15.75 26.40
CA PHE A 498 -5.88 15.36 25.60
C PHE A 498 -5.64 16.34 24.45
N ARG A 499 -6.71 16.74 23.74
CA ARG A 499 -6.65 17.76 22.69
C ARG A 499 -6.09 19.09 23.19
N ARG A 500 -6.52 19.56 24.37
CA ARG A 500 -5.98 20.81 24.96
C ARG A 500 -4.48 20.71 25.24
N GLN A 501 -4.05 19.59 25.81
CA GLN A 501 -2.65 19.37 26.19
C GLN A 501 -1.72 19.40 24.97
N ILE A 502 -2.18 18.89 23.81
CA ILE A 502 -1.40 18.89 22.55
C ILE A 502 -1.71 20.09 21.64
N GLY A 503 -2.29 21.16 22.19
CA GLY A 503 -2.50 22.43 21.47
C GLY A 503 -3.66 22.43 20.46
N LEU A 504 -4.51 21.42 20.44
CA LEU A 504 -5.70 21.34 19.60
C LEU A 504 -6.92 22.00 20.25
N ASN A 505 -7.84 22.49 19.42
CA ASN A 505 -9.11 23.00 19.91
C ASN A 505 -9.96 21.85 20.47
N PRO A 506 -10.57 21.99 21.66
CA PRO A 506 -11.54 21.01 22.15
C PRO A 506 -12.84 21.07 21.33
N ILE A 507 -13.60 19.99 21.33
CA ILE A 507 -14.98 19.97 20.84
C ILE A 507 -15.91 20.59 21.88
N ASN A 508 -17.05 21.11 21.44
CA ASN A 508 -18.06 21.72 22.33
C ASN A 508 -19.39 20.96 22.32
N ALA A 509 -19.61 20.10 21.33
CA ALA A 509 -20.77 19.23 21.22
C ALA A 509 -20.42 17.92 20.48
N PHE A 510 -21.18 16.86 20.71
CA PHE A 510 -20.98 15.58 20.00
C PHE A 510 -21.22 15.69 18.49
N GLU A 511 -22.03 16.66 18.06
CA GLU A 511 -22.25 17.02 16.66
C GLU A 511 -20.96 17.50 15.95
N ASP A 512 -19.93 17.92 16.69
CA ASP A 512 -18.63 18.25 16.11
C ASP A 512 -17.89 16.98 15.61
N LEU A 513 -18.25 15.79 16.13
CA LEU A 513 -17.66 14.50 15.76
C LEU A 513 -18.44 13.76 14.67
N THR A 514 -19.78 13.75 14.75
CA THR A 514 -20.60 12.98 13.81
C THR A 514 -21.97 13.61 13.54
N ALA A 515 -22.43 13.46 12.29
CA ALA A 515 -23.78 13.78 11.87
C ALA A 515 -24.71 12.55 11.82
N ASP A 516 -24.19 11.33 12.08
CA ASP A 516 -25.00 10.12 12.13
C ASP A 516 -25.90 10.13 13.37
N ALA A 517 -27.22 10.05 13.16
CA ALA A 517 -28.19 10.21 14.23
C ALA A 517 -28.15 9.07 15.27
N VAL A 518 -27.79 7.85 14.86
CA VAL A 518 -27.72 6.68 15.75
C VAL A 518 -26.46 6.76 16.60
N LEU A 519 -25.31 6.98 15.97
CA LEU A 519 -24.03 7.14 16.65
C LEU A 519 -24.04 8.33 17.62
N LEU A 520 -24.63 9.45 17.19
CA LEU A 520 -24.80 10.64 18.03
C LEU A 520 -25.65 10.35 19.27
N ALA A 521 -26.73 9.57 19.13
CA ALA A 521 -27.57 9.18 20.25
C ALA A 521 -26.84 8.27 21.24
N GLU A 522 -26.06 7.29 20.75
CA GLU A 522 -25.27 6.40 21.61
C GLU A 522 -24.15 7.15 22.35
N LEU A 523 -23.41 8.02 21.65
CA LEU A 523 -22.39 8.87 22.27
C LEU A 523 -22.98 9.71 23.41
N LYS A 524 -24.11 10.37 23.17
CA LYS A 524 -24.81 11.17 24.19
C LYS A 524 -25.34 10.32 25.34
N ARG A 525 -25.80 9.10 25.07
CA ARG A 525 -26.28 8.17 26.10
C ARG A 525 -25.14 7.70 27.01
N LEU A 526 -24.02 7.27 26.42
CA LEU A 526 -22.90 6.71 27.16
C LEU A 526 -22.16 7.77 27.99
N TYR A 527 -21.94 8.94 27.41
CA TYR A 527 -21.16 10.00 28.05
C TYR A 527 -22.03 11.06 28.74
N ASP A 528 -23.29 10.76 29.06
CA ASP A 528 -24.25 11.69 29.69
C ASP A 528 -24.39 13.05 28.98
N ASN A 529 -24.20 13.08 27.66
CA ASN A 529 -24.12 14.30 26.86
C ASN A 529 -23.06 15.30 27.39
N ASP A 530 -21.97 14.80 27.97
CA ASP A 530 -20.81 15.54 28.42
C ASP A 530 -19.56 15.15 27.60
N VAL A 531 -19.06 16.09 26.79
CA VAL A 531 -17.93 15.85 25.88
C VAL A 531 -16.61 15.65 26.62
N GLU A 532 -16.49 16.07 27.87
CA GLU A 532 -15.27 15.90 28.68
C GLU A 532 -15.05 14.45 29.11
N LYS A 533 -16.10 13.62 29.08
CA LYS A 533 -16.03 12.21 29.47
C LYS A 533 -15.59 11.27 28.35
N ILE A 534 -15.48 11.76 27.12
CA ILE A 534 -15.18 10.93 25.95
C ILE A 534 -13.78 10.30 26.12
N ASP A 535 -13.71 8.98 26.02
CA ASP A 535 -12.44 8.24 26.05
C ASP A 535 -11.49 8.70 24.94
N ALA A 536 -10.18 8.75 25.22
CA ALA A 536 -9.17 9.16 24.24
C ALA A 536 -9.29 8.38 22.94
N LEU A 537 -9.32 7.04 23.01
CA LEU A 537 -9.47 6.17 21.84
C LEU A 537 -10.81 6.38 21.11
N VAL A 538 -11.92 6.51 21.84
CA VAL A 538 -13.24 6.72 21.22
C VAL A 538 -13.29 8.03 20.46
N GLY A 539 -12.77 9.10 21.05
CA GLY A 539 -12.68 10.41 20.41
C GLY A 539 -11.82 10.35 19.14
N GLN A 540 -10.63 9.75 19.20
CA GLN A 540 -9.75 9.56 18.05
C GLN A 540 -10.41 8.78 16.90
N LEU A 541 -11.13 7.70 17.20
CA LEU A 541 -11.87 6.93 16.19
C LEU A 541 -13.12 7.68 15.67
N ALA A 542 -13.67 8.60 16.46
CA ALA A 542 -14.78 9.46 16.05
C ALA A 542 -14.34 10.61 15.14
N GLU A 543 -13.03 10.88 15.00
CA GLU A 543 -12.48 11.92 14.13
C GLU A 543 -12.60 11.54 12.65
N THR A 544 -13.80 11.48 12.07
CA THR A 544 -14.00 11.01 10.68
C THR A 544 -13.76 12.09 9.62
N VAL A 545 -13.74 13.37 10.00
CA VAL A 545 -13.39 14.47 9.09
C VAL A 545 -11.88 14.64 9.09
N ARG A 546 -11.22 14.15 8.04
CA ARG A 546 -9.77 14.08 7.94
C ARG A 546 -9.26 14.79 6.69
N PRO A 547 -7.98 15.19 6.66
CA PRO A 547 -7.32 15.54 5.41
C PRO A 547 -7.42 14.39 4.40
N GLU A 548 -7.50 14.71 3.11
CA GLU A 548 -7.48 13.71 2.05
C GLU A 548 -6.21 12.84 2.17
N GLY A 549 -6.41 11.52 2.14
CA GLY A 549 -5.35 10.51 2.25
C GLY A 549 -5.01 10.03 3.67
N PHE A 550 -5.55 10.66 4.72
CA PHE A 550 -5.27 10.28 6.11
C PHE A 550 -6.15 9.12 6.59
N ALA A 551 -5.53 8.07 7.12
CA ALA A 551 -6.24 6.93 7.70
C ALA A 551 -6.60 7.12 9.18
N PHE A 552 -6.06 8.13 9.87
CA PHE A 552 -6.41 8.51 11.25
C PHE A 552 -6.53 10.02 11.41
N GLY A 553 -7.11 10.44 12.54
CA GLY A 553 -7.43 11.85 12.81
C GLY A 553 -6.26 12.69 13.32
N GLU A 554 -6.54 13.97 13.56
CA GLU A 554 -5.56 14.98 13.95
C GLU A 554 -4.97 14.76 15.34
N THR A 555 -5.75 14.24 16.30
CA THR A 555 -5.26 14.00 17.66
C THR A 555 -4.11 13.01 17.66
N ALA A 556 -4.27 11.88 16.96
CA ALA A 556 -3.18 10.92 16.76
C ALA A 556 -2.02 11.55 15.99
N PHE A 557 -2.32 12.31 14.93
CA PHE A 557 -1.30 12.94 14.10
C PHE A 557 -0.34 13.88 14.86
N GLN A 558 -0.82 14.68 15.81
CA GLN A 558 0.05 15.55 16.61
C GLN A 558 1.10 14.75 17.42
N ILE A 559 0.69 13.63 18.02
CA ILE A 559 1.63 12.72 18.71
C ILE A 559 2.62 12.07 17.73
N PHE A 560 2.16 11.73 16.52
CA PHE A 560 3.01 11.19 15.46
C PHE A 560 4.07 12.19 15.00
N ILE A 561 3.73 13.45 14.76
CA ILE A 561 4.70 14.48 14.30
C ILE A 561 5.90 14.54 15.23
N MET A 562 5.63 14.58 16.54
CA MET A 562 6.67 14.67 17.56
C MET A 562 7.45 13.35 17.68
N ASN A 563 6.76 12.23 17.92
CA ASN A 563 7.43 10.97 18.25
C ASN A 563 8.13 10.32 17.04
N ALA A 564 7.60 10.49 15.82
CA ALA A 564 8.26 9.99 14.61
C ALA A 564 9.57 10.72 14.33
N SER A 565 9.62 12.04 14.54
CA SER A 565 10.89 12.78 14.45
C SER A 565 11.84 12.41 15.59
N ARG A 566 11.35 12.31 16.83
CA ARG A 566 12.17 11.95 18.00
C ARG A 566 12.89 10.61 17.83
N ARG A 567 12.21 9.57 17.36
CA ARG A 567 12.81 8.24 17.11
C ARG A 567 14.07 8.25 16.23
N LEU A 568 14.21 9.25 15.35
CA LEU A 568 15.36 9.39 14.46
C LEU A 568 16.40 10.35 15.06
N ILE A 569 15.98 11.57 15.40
CA ILE A 569 16.88 12.65 15.82
C ILE A 569 17.55 12.40 17.17
N THR A 570 16.99 11.57 18.06
CA THR A 570 17.59 11.26 19.36
C THR A 570 18.54 10.07 19.35
N ASP A 571 18.56 9.28 18.28
CA ASP A 571 19.31 8.03 18.23
C ASP A 571 20.61 8.25 17.45
N ARG A 572 21.75 8.07 18.11
CA ARG A 572 23.04 8.35 17.47
C ARG A 572 23.28 7.51 16.21
N PHE A 573 22.73 6.30 16.15
CA PHE A 573 22.88 5.41 15.00
C PHE A 573 22.05 5.85 13.79
N TYR A 574 21.19 6.85 13.94
CA TYR A 574 20.55 7.57 12.84
C TYR A 574 21.13 8.98 12.65
N THR A 575 21.97 9.47 13.55
CA THR A 575 22.62 10.79 13.45
C THR A 575 24.14 10.62 13.31
N THR A 576 24.91 10.87 14.37
CA THR A 576 26.39 10.92 14.37
C THR A 576 27.05 9.63 13.87
N ASP A 577 26.45 8.47 14.14
CA ASP A 577 26.96 7.15 13.81
C ASP A 577 26.34 6.58 12.52
N TYR A 578 25.51 7.33 11.79
CA TYR A 578 24.99 6.91 10.48
C TYR A 578 26.05 7.16 9.39
N THR A 579 27.16 6.44 9.47
CA THR A 579 28.37 6.65 8.64
C THR A 579 28.89 5.33 8.07
N ASP A 580 29.69 5.41 7.00
CA ASP A 580 30.34 4.24 6.39
C ASP A 580 31.26 3.52 7.38
N GLU A 581 31.89 4.23 8.33
CA GLU A 581 32.75 3.64 9.34
C GLU A 581 31.97 2.73 10.30
N VAL A 582 30.75 3.14 10.67
CA VAL A 582 29.91 2.39 11.61
C VAL A 582 29.04 1.36 10.89
N TYR A 583 28.49 1.65 9.71
CA TYR A 583 27.58 0.76 9.00
C TYR A 583 28.25 -0.08 7.91
N THR A 584 29.48 0.25 7.49
CA THR A 584 30.09 -0.09 6.19
C THR A 584 29.45 0.67 5.02
N ALA A 585 30.24 0.98 3.99
CA ALA A 585 29.72 1.64 2.79
C ALA A 585 28.64 0.79 2.10
N GLU A 586 28.83 -0.52 2.00
CA GLU A 586 27.84 -1.44 1.44
C GLU A 586 26.58 -1.52 2.31
N GLY A 587 26.72 -1.33 3.62
CA GLY A 587 25.60 -1.27 4.56
C GLY A 587 24.74 -0.02 4.38
N ILE A 588 25.35 1.16 4.30
CA ILE A 588 24.63 2.40 3.98
C ILE A 588 23.97 2.29 2.60
N ASP A 589 24.69 1.79 1.59
CA ASP A 589 24.12 1.57 0.25
C ASP A 589 22.93 0.58 0.28
N TRP A 590 22.97 -0.44 1.14
CA TRP A 590 21.85 -1.34 1.33
C TRP A 590 20.63 -0.62 1.90
N VAL A 591 20.80 0.22 2.93
CA VAL A 591 19.69 1.01 3.50
C VAL A 591 19.14 1.97 2.44
N GLU A 592 20.00 2.73 1.78
CA GLU A 592 19.60 3.83 0.88
C GLU A 592 18.97 3.35 -0.44
N ASN A 593 19.41 2.20 -0.97
CA ASN A 593 18.97 1.73 -2.29
C ASN A 593 17.82 0.71 -2.27
N ASN A 594 17.35 0.29 -1.09
CA ASN A 594 16.27 -0.67 -0.97
C ASN A 594 14.99 -0.06 -0.41
N THR A 595 13.87 -0.58 -0.91
CA THR A 595 12.50 -0.32 -0.48
C THR A 595 11.86 -1.61 0.05
N MET A 596 10.68 -1.51 0.66
CA MET A 596 9.89 -2.68 1.04
C MET A 596 9.53 -3.54 -0.18
N VAL A 597 9.31 -2.92 -1.34
CA VAL A 597 9.06 -3.64 -2.60
C VAL A 597 10.26 -4.49 -2.99
N ASP A 598 11.48 -3.97 -2.82
CA ASP A 598 12.71 -4.71 -3.11
C ASP A 598 12.94 -5.86 -2.13
N VAL A 599 12.65 -5.65 -0.84
CA VAL A 599 12.70 -6.70 0.19
C VAL A 599 11.72 -7.82 -0.14
N ILE A 600 10.45 -7.51 -0.42
CA ILE A 600 9.44 -8.51 -0.79
C ILE A 600 9.87 -9.24 -2.06
N ARG A 601 10.31 -8.52 -3.10
CA ARG A 601 10.72 -9.10 -4.39
C ARG A 601 11.94 -10.01 -4.25
N ARG A 602 12.93 -9.64 -3.44
CA ARG A 602 14.15 -10.45 -3.20
C ARG A 602 13.82 -11.82 -2.62
N HIS A 603 12.88 -11.85 -1.67
CA HIS A 603 12.54 -13.06 -0.94
C HIS A 603 11.31 -13.80 -1.50
N ASN A 604 10.57 -13.17 -2.44
CA ASN A 604 9.40 -13.74 -3.12
C ASN A 604 9.46 -13.46 -4.63
N PRO A 605 10.41 -14.05 -5.38
CA PRO A 605 10.65 -13.71 -6.78
C PRO A 605 9.47 -14.03 -7.72
N SER A 606 8.54 -14.91 -7.32
CA SER A 606 7.29 -15.19 -8.05
C SER A 606 6.39 -13.95 -8.18
N LEU A 607 6.53 -12.97 -7.27
CA LEU A 607 5.77 -11.72 -7.28
C LEU A 607 6.35 -10.65 -8.21
N ALA A 608 7.47 -10.90 -8.90
CA ALA A 608 8.11 -9.91 -9.75
C ALA A 608 7.14 -9.26 -10.75
N GLY A 609 6.26 -10.05 -11.39
CA GLY A 609 5.24 -9.54 -12.31
C GLY A 609 4.11 -8.74 -11.63
N SER A 610 3.76 -9.11 -10.39
CA SER A 610 2.73 -8.42 -9.61
C SER A 610 3.22 -7.12 -8.98
N LEU A 611 4.53 -6.97 -8.77
CA LEU A 611 5.16 -5.79 -8.19
C LEU A 611 5.60 -4.75 -9.23
N VAL A 612 5.27 -4.96 -10.51
CA VAL A 612 5.63 -4.03 -11.59
C VAL A 612 4.93 -2.68 -11.40
N GLY A 613 5.73 -1.62 -11.31
CA GLY A 613 5.26 -0.25 -11.08
C GLY A 613 4.67 -0.02 -9.69
N VAL A 614 4.85 -0.94 -8.74
CA VAL A 614 4.52 -0.70 -7.34
C VAL A 614 5.67 0.08 -6.72
N ASP A 615 5.45 1.37 -6.47
CA ASP A 615 6.48 2.27 -5.91
C ASP A 615 6.52 2.26 -4.38
N ASN A 616 5.46 1.78 -3.73
CA ASN A 616 5.32 1.72 -2.28
C ASN A 616 4.51 0.47 -1.92
N ALA A 617 5.13 -0.44 -1.16
CA ALA A 617 4.53 -1.75 -0.87
C ALA A 617 3.25 -1.68 -0.02
N PHE A 618 2.98 -0.57 0.67
CA PHE A 618 1.83 -0.40 1.56
C PHE A 618 0.64 0.30 0.91
N LYS A 619 0.80 0.83 -0.31
CA LYS A 619 -0.32 1.31 -1.13
C LYS A 619 -0.99 0.12 -1.82
N PRO A 620 -2.29 0.18 -2.14
CA PRO A 620 -2.99 -0.89 -2.85
C PRO A 620 -2.29 -1.28 -4.16
N TRP A 621 -2.02 -2.57 -4.35
CA TRP A 621 -1.37 -3.07 -5.56
C TRP A 621 -2.38 -3.15 -6.71
N GLY A 622 -2.09 -2.48 -7.82
CA GLY A 622 -2.98 -2.39 -9.00
C GLY A 622 -2.21 -2.37 -10.32
N LEU A 623 -2.93 -2.13 -11.42
CA LEU A 623 -2.29 -1.85 -12.71
C LEU A 623 -1.64 -0.47 -12.67
N ASN A 624 -0.31 -0.45 -12.59
CA ASN A 624 0.49 0.76 -12.75
C ASN A 624 1.14 0.75 -14.12
N MET A 625 1.29 1.90 -14.77
CA MET A 625 1.93 2.02 -16.08
C MET A 625 3.25 2.77 -15.92
N PRO A 626 4.39 2.08 -15.78
CA PRO A 626 5.68 2.74 -15.61
C PRO A 626 6.01 3.69 -16.76
N ASP A 627 6.79 4.74 -16.46
CA ASP A 627 7.17 5.76 -17.44
C ASP A 627 7.91 5.18 -18.65
N ASP A 628 8.64 4.07 -18.45
CA ASP A 628 9.40 3.36 -19.47
C ASP A 628 8.60 2.25 -20.18
N TYR A 629 7.32 2.04 -19.85
CA TYR A 629 6.47 0.98 -20.40
C TYR A 629 6.52 0.86 -21.93
N ASP A 630 6.49 1.99 -22.65
CA ASP A 630 6.48 1.98 -24.12
C ASP A 630 7.77 1.38 -24.70
N SER A 631 8.86 1.35 -23.93
CA SER A 631 10.17 0.80 -24.33
C SER A 631 10.30 -0.72 -24.12
N TRP A 632 9.37 -1.35 -23.41
CA TRP A 632 9.45 -2.77 -23.06
C TRP A 632 9.25 -3.72 -24.24
N ALA A 633 9.63 -4.99 -24.04
CA ALA A 633 9.31 -6.06 -24.97
C ALA A 633 7.78 -6.25 -25.05
N GLY A 634 7.27 -6.63 -26.22
CA GLY A 634 5.85 -6.75 -26.47
C GLY A 634 5.16 -7.78 -25.56
N CYS A 635 5.84 -8.88 -25.27
CA CYS A 635 5.31 -9.94 -24.41
C CYS A 635 5.30 -9.53 -22.92
N GLU A 636 6.24 -8.67 -22.49
CA GLU A 636 6.23 -8.09 -21.15
C GLU A 636 5.05 -7.13 -21.00
N LYS A 637 4.77 -6.31 -22.03
CA LYS A 637 3.58 -5.45 -22.09
C LYS A 637 2.29 -6.26 -22.00
N GLU A 638 2.16 -7.32 -22.79
CA GLU A 638 1.02 -8.22 -22.75
C GLU A 638 0.82 -8.81 -21.36
N GLN A 639 1.87 -9.44 -20.81
CA GLN A 639 1.81 -10.09 -19.52
C GLN A 639 1.46 -9.10 -18.40
N HIS A 640 1.99 -7.88 -18.46
CA HIS A 640 1.68 -6.81 -17.51
C HIS A 640 0.20 -6.42 -17.54
N LEU A 641 -0.37 -6.14 -18.72
CA LEU A 641 -1.78 -5.80 -18.84
C LEU A 641 -2.70 -6.99 -18.53
N TRP A 642 -2.25 -8.21 -18.82
CA TRP A 642 -2.99 -9.43 -18.52
C TRP A 642 -3.05 -9.67 -17.00
N VAL A 643 -1.90 -9.75 -16.33
CA VAL A 643 -1.80 -10.02 -14.89
C VAL A 643 -2.36 -8.85 -14.07
N ASN A 644 -1.88 -7.63 -14.34
CA ASN A 644 -2.17 -6.50 -13.47
C ASN A 644 -3.47 -5.77 -13.86
N GLY A 645 -3.96 -5.95 -15.08
CA GLY A 645 -5.23 -5.40 -15.54
C GLY A 645 -6.33 -6.46 -15.56
N ALA A 646 -6.25 -7.39 -16.52
CA ALA A 646 -7.35 -8.29 -16.86
C ALA A 646 -7.69 -9.26 -15.74
N MET A 647 -6.71 -10.02 -15.28
CA MET A 647 -6.89 -11.03 -14.24
C MET A 647 -7.20 -10.39 -12.89
N ARG A 648 -6.47 -9.32 -12.51
CA ARG A 648 -6.75 -8.55 -11.28
C ARG A 648 -8.16 -7.98 -11.14
N THR A 649 -8.86 -7.78 -12.25
CA THR A 649 -10.21 -7.20 -12.22
C THR A 649 -11.25 -8.16 -12.78
N GLU A 650 -10.94 -9.46 -12.79
CA GLU A 650 -11.85 -10.52 -13.19
C GLU A 650 -13.14 -10.50 -12.37
N PHE A 651 -14.27 -10.68 -13.06
CA PHE A 651 -15.56 -10.89 -12.44
C PHE A 651 -15.76 -12.38 -12.18
N ALA A 652 -16.35 -12.73 -11.03
CA ALA A 652 -16.91 -14.07 -10.87
C ALA A 652 -18.01 -14.30 -11.92
N VAL A 653 -18.15 -15.55 -12.39
CA VAL A 653 -19.07 -15.90 -13.48
C VAL A 653 -20.53 -15.57 -13.13
N ASP A 654 -20.91 -15.66 -11.86
CA ASP A 654 -22.23 -15.30 -11.33
C ASP A 654 -22.38 -13.82 -10.96
N GLU A 655 -21.31 -13.03 -11.06
CA GLU A 655 -21.27 -11.59 -10.76
C GLU A 655 -20.99 -10.72 -12.01
N LEU A 656 -21.19 -11.28 -13.21
CA LEU A 656 -20.99 -10.54 -14.46
C LEU A 656 -21.88 -9.28 -14.50
N PRO A 657 -21.31 -8.07 -14.75
CA PRO A 657 -22.09 -6.85 -14.89
C PRO A 657 -23.13 -6.98 -16.00
N SER A 658 -24.34 -6.46 -15.79
CA SER A 658 -25.40 -6.49 -16.79
C SER A 658 -25.00 -5.73 -18.06
N LEU A 659 -25.40 -6.25 -19.23
CA LEU A 659 -25.13 -5.59 -20.51
C LEU A 659 -25.91 -4.26 -20.62
N GLU A 660 -25.18 -3.15 -20.74
CA GLU A 660 -25.76 -1.82 -20.82
C GLU A 660 -26.17 -1.38 -22.24
N LYS A 661 -27.10 -0.42 -22.32
CA LYS A 661 -27.47 0.23 -23.59
C LYS A 661 -26.32 1.11 -24.10
N ILE A 662 -26.33 1.37 -25.40
CA ILE A 662 -25.34 2.26 -26.02
C ILE A 662 -25.49 3.69 -25.48
N ASP A 663 -24.37 4.35 -25.19
CA ASP A 663 -24.35 5.77 -24.85
C ASP A 663 -24.02 6.61 -26.10
N VAL A 664 -25.06 6.92 -26.88
CA VAL A 664 -24.90 7.73 -28.11
C VAL A 664 -24.43 9.16 -27.78
N LEU A 665 -24.76 9.70 -26.60
CA LEU A 665 -24.27 11.02 -26.19
C LEU A 665 -22.81 10.95 -25.75
N GLY A 666 -22.36 9.83 -25.19
CA GLY A 666 -20.95 9.55 -24.90
C GLY A 666 -20.05 9.50 -26.14
N LEU A 667 -20.61 9.31 -27.34
CA LEU A 667 -19.89 9.37 -28.63
C LEU A 667 -19.51 10.80 -29.08
N ILE A 668 -19.58 11.80 -28.19
CA ILE A 668 -19.09 13.16 -28.47
C ILE A 668 -17.66 13.10 -29.05
N SER A 669 -17.38 14.02 -29.98
CA SER A 669 -16.12 14.19 -30.73
C SER A 669 -14.85 13.74 -30.00
N ARG A 670 -14.68 14.10 -28.71
CA ARG A 670 -13.47 13.76 -27.92
C ARG A 670 -13.17 12.26 -27.90
N VAL A 671 -14.13 11.39 -27.56
CA VAL A 671 -13.90 9.93 -27.46
C VAL A 671 -13.48 9.32 -28.79
N LEU A 672 -14.05 9.81 -29.90
CA LEU A 672 -13.69 9.36 -31.25
C LEU A 672 -12.32 9.85 -31.69
N TRP A 673 -11.93 11.07 -31.30
CA TRP A 673 -10.58 11.57 -31.54
C TRP A 673 -9.54 10.83 -30.70
N ASP A 674 -9.85 10.53 -29.45
CA ASP A 674 -8.99 9.70 -28.59
C ASP A 674 -8.76 8.35 -29.27
N LYS A 675 -9.81 7.67 -29.77
CA LYS A 675 -9.73 6.38 -30.48
C LYS A 675 -8.76 6.33 -31.67
N VAL A 676 -8.50 7.45 -32.34
CA VAL A 676 -7.66 7.49 -33.55
C VAL A 676 -6.29 8.12 -33.30
N ASN A 677 -6.16 8.93 -32.24
CA ASN A 677 -4.93 9.67 -31.94
C ASN A 677 -4.13 9.06 -30.79
N ASP A 678 -4.79 8.47 -29.79
CA ASP A 678 -4.11 7.90 -28.64
C ASP A 678 -3.44 6.57 -29.03
N GLU A 679 -2.18 6.42 -28.63
CA GLU A 679 -1.34 5.27 -28.93
C GLU A 679 -1.08 4.39 -27.70
N LYS A 680 -1.57 4.81 -26.52
CA LYS A 680 -1.41 4.06 -25.28
C LYS A 680 -2.22 2.76 -25.32
N ASP A 681 -1.77 1.78 -24.53
CA ASP A 681 -2.45 0.49 -24.44
C ASP A 681 -3.60 0.45 -23.43
N VAL A 682 -3.65 1.43 -22.54
CA VAL A 682 -4.71 1.61 -21.53
C VAL A 682 -5.47 2.91 -21.78
N THR A 683 -6.71 2.96 -21.34
CA THR A 683 -7.56 4.13 -21.50
C THR A 683 -7.07 5.31 -20.65
N PRO A 684 -7.18 6.55 -21.16
CA PRO A 684 -6.87 7.71 -20.35
C PRO A 684 -7.87 7.87 -19.17
N PRO A 685 -7.48 8.53 -18.07
CA PRO A 685 -8.37 8.75 -16.93
C PRO A 685 -9.69 9.43 -17.33
N GLY A 686 -10.82 8.94 -16.79
CA GLY A 686 -12.15 9.47 -17.07
C GLY A 686 -12.71 9.09 -18.46
N TYR A 687 -12.05 8.18 -19.17
CA TYR A 687 -12.58 7.59 -20.40
C TYR A 687 -13.68 6.57 -20.09
N THR A 688 -14.83 6.70 -20.75
CA THR A 688 -15.93 5.74 -20.66
C THR A 688 -16.17 5.15 -22.05
N LYS A 689 -16.38 3.83 -22.15
CA LYS A 689 -16.68 3.17 -23.43
C LYS A 689 -18.17 3.28 -23.76
N PRO A 690 -18.58 4.11 -24.74
CA PRO A 690 -19.99 4.27 -25.08
C PRO A 690 -20.57 3.09 -25.87
N LEU A 691 -19.70 2.27 -26.45
CA LEU A 691 -20.01 1.09 -27.26
C LEU A 691 -19.05 -0.02 -26.92
N HIS A 692 -19.49 -1.27 -27.06
CA HIS A 692 -18.67 -2.43 -26.74
C HIS A 692 -18.16 -2.40 -25.29
N ALA A 693 -18.97 -1.89 -24.37
CA ALA A 693 -18.60 -1.70 -22.97
C ALA A 693 -18.27 -3.04 -22.29
N HIS A 694 -19.07 -4.08 -22.53
CA HIS A 694 -18.93 -5.37 -21.88
C HIS A 694 -18.44 -6.46 -22.84
N GLY A 695 -17.50 -7.27 -22.40
CA GLY A 695 -16.97 -8.40 -23.17
C GLY A 695 -16.04 -9.31 -22.37
N VAL A 696 -15.30 -10.13 -23.11
CA VAL A 696 -14.24 -10.99 -22.56
C VAL A 696 -12.94 -10.75 -23.33
N MET A 697 -11.81 -11.03 -22.69
CA MET A 697 -10.48 -10.88 -23.26
C MET A 697 -9.62 -12.12 -23.02
N ALA A 698 -8.73 -12.45 -23.96
CA ALA A 698 -7.76 -13.53 -23.82
C ALA A 698 -6.41 -13.11 -24.42
N LYS A 699 -5.31 -13.70 -23.91
CA LYS A 699 -4.03 -13.73 -24.60
C LYS A 699 -4.12 -14.63 -25.83
N VAL A 700 -3.51 -14.20 -26.92
CA VAL A 700 -3.57 -14.90 -28.22
C VAL A 700 -2.26 -14.85 -28.99
N ASP A 701 -2.02 -15.94 -29.70
CA ASP A 701 -0.98 -16.06 -30.71
C ASP A 701 -1.57 -15.95 -32.10
N PHE A 702 -0.88 -15.25 -32.99
CA PHE A 702 -1.10 -15.31 -34.42
C PHE A 702 0.00 -16.10 -35.11
N VAL A 703 -0.39 -17.30 -35.53
CA VAL A 703 0.45 -18.22 -36.28
C VAL A 703 0.24 -17.95 -37.76
N ALA A 704 1.23 -17.31 -38.39
CA ALA A 704 1.17 -16.98 -39.81
C ALA A 704 1.27 -18.23 -40.71
N GLU A 705 0.56 -18.20 -41.83
CA GLU A 705 0.64 -19.20 -42.88
C GLU A 705 1.95 -19.02 -43.68
N GLU A 706 2.64 -20.12 -43.98
CA GLU A 706 3.88 -20.07 -44.74
C GLU A 706 3.65 -19.48 -46.14
N GLY A 707 4.50 -18.53 -46.54
CA GLY A 707 4.39 -17.89 -47.85
C GLY A 707 3.31 -16.81 -47.97
N SER A 708 2.70 -16.38 -46.87
CA SER A 708 1.83 -15.19 -46.84
C SER A 708 2.51 -13.98 -47.50
N PRO A 709 1.83 -13.27 -48.42
CA PRO A 709 2.45 -12.15 -49.15
C PRO A 709 2.48 -10.85 -48.34
N TYR A 710 1.92 -10.84 -47.12
CA TYR A 710 1.81 -9.67 -46.25
C TYR A 710 2.99 -9.61 -45.28
N THR A 711 3.34 -8.41 -44.83
CA THR A 711 4.54 -8.18 -44.02
C THR A 711 4.19 -7.69 -42.61
N GLY A 712 5.21 -7.50 -41.77
CA GLY A 712 5.08 -6.92 -40.44
C GLY A 712 4.47 -7.92 -39.46
N MET A 713 3.46 -7.48 -38.72
CA MET A 713 2.72 -8.32 -37.77
C MET A 713 1.97 -9.48 -38.45
N PHE A 714 1.75 -9.40 -39.76
CA PHE A 714 1.18 -10.52 -40.54
C PHE A 714 2.17 -11.65 -40.84
N GLU A 715 3.46 -11.49 -40.51
CA GLU A 715 4.48 -12.56 -40.59
C GLU A 715 4.47 -13.46 -39.34
N GLY A 716 3.69 -13.12 -38.31
CA GLY A 716 3.56 -13.86 -37.06
C GLY A 716 3.72 -12.94 -35.84
N ALA A 717 2.95 -13.21 -34.79
CA ALA A 717 3.04 -12.49 -33.52
C ALA A 717 2.57 -13.41 -32.38
N GLY A 718 3.45 -13.72 -31.43
CA GLY A 718 3.14 -14.63 -30.32
C GLY A 718 2.71 -13.93 -29.03
N CYS A 719 2.36 -12.65 -29.08
CA CYS A 719 2.02 -11.85 -27.90
C CYS A 719 0.97 -10.81 -28.29
N GLY A 720 -0.27 -10.98 -27.83
CA GLY A 720 -1.41 -10.18 -28.26
C GLY A 720 -2.68 -10.43 -27.46
N LEU A 721 -3.56 -9.44 -27.41
CA LEU A 721 -4.86 -9.56 -26.75
C LEU A 721 -5.99 -9.60 -27.78
N LEU A 722 -6.88 -10.58 -27.63
CA LEU A 722 -8.15 -10.64 -28.35
C LEU A 722 -9.28 -10.32 -27.39
N ARG A 723 -10.08 -9.30 -27.72
CA ARG A 723 -11.28 -8.94 -26.99
C ARG A 723 -12.52 -9.19 -27.83
N LEU A 724 -13.47 -9.94 -27.29
CA LEU A 724 -14.76 -10.24 -27.90
C LEU A 724 -15.88 -9.56 -27.09
N SER A 725 -16.75 -8.81 -27.75
CA SER A 725 -17.76 -7.98 -27.07
C SER A 725 -18.98 -7.75 -27.96
N VAL A 726 -20.08 -7.32 -27.37
CA VAL A 726 -21.27 -6.87 -28.12
C VAL A 726 -21.38 -5.35 -28.12
N THR A 727 -21.86 -4.75 -29.21
CA THR A 727 -21.94 -3.28 -29.36
C THR A 727 -22.69 -2.59 -28.22
N GLY A 728 -23.73 -3.24 -27.69
CA GLY A 728 -24.51 -2.84 -26.52
C GLY A 728 -25.50 -3.95 -26.18
N SER A 729 -26.39 -3.71 -25.22
CA SER A 729 -27.43 -4.65 -24.80
C SER A 729 -28.23 -5.17 -26.01
N PRO A 730 -28.30 -6.51 -26.21
CA PRO A 730 -29.10 -7.10 -27.28
C PRO A 730 -30.58 -6.71 -27.25
N ASP A 731 -31.14 -6.44 -26.07
CA ASP A 731 -32.53 -6.00 -25.88
C ASP A 731 -32.83 -4.64 -26.52
N ASP A 732 -31.80 -3.83 -26.79
CA ASP A 732 -31.96 -2.49 -27.37
C ASP A 732 -31.97 -2.52 -28.91
N ARG A 733 -31.09 -3.32 -29.52
CA ARG A 733 -30.84 -3.26 -30.98
C ARG A 733 -30.42 -4.56 -31.66
N GLY A 734 -30.61 -5.70 -31.00
CA GLY A 734 -30.19 -7.02 -31.46
C GLY A 734 -28.74 -7.34 -31.10
N PHE A 735 -28.39 -8.62 -31.21
CA PHE A 735 -27.07 -9.14 -30.90
C PHE A 735 -26.06 -8.70 -31.97
N ALA A 736 -25.11 -7.85 -31.60
CA ALA A 736 -24.12 -7.26 -32.51
C ALA A 736 -22.70 -7.56 -32.04
N PRO A 737 -22.13 -8.72 -32.41
CA PRO A 737 -20.81 -9.14 -31.95
C PRO A 737 -19.70 -8.37 -32.67
N GLY A 738 -18.61 -8.11 -31.96
CA GLY A 738 -17.42 -7.47 -32.46
C GLY A 738 -16.16 -7.97 -31.78
N LEU A 739 -15.07 -7.98 -32.54
CA LEU A 739 -13.74 -8.28 -32.02
C LEU A 739 -12.81 -7.07 -32.09
N ALA A 740 -11.88 -7.01 -31.14
CA ALA A 740 -10.72 -6.14 -31.18
C ALA A 740 -9.47 -7.00 -30.93
N TRP A 741 -8.49 -6.88 -31.81
CA TRP A 741 -7.24 -7.61 -31.77
C TRP A 741 -6.08 -6.63 -31.64
N LYS A 742 -5.30 -6.80 -30.58
CA LYS A 742 -4.11 -6.03 -30.24
C LYS A 742 -2.90 -6.93 -30.33
N LEU A 743 -1.84 -6.46 -30.99
CA LEU A 743 -0.56 -7.11 -31.04
C LEU A 743 0.52 -6.18 -30.50
N PHE A 744 1.27 -6.63 -29.52
CA PHE A 744 2.32 -5.83 -28.91
C PHE A 744 3.60 -5.87 -29.74
N VAL A 745 4.38 -4.81 -29.61
CA VAL A 745 5.61 -4.60 -30.37
C VAL A 745 6.72 -4.18 -29.42
N ASP A 746 7.89 -4.80 -29.57
CA ASP A 746 9.07 -4.47 -28.78
C ASP A 746 9.46 -2.99 -28.97
N GLY A 747 9.59 -2.26 -27.86
CA GLY A 747 10.02 -0.87 -27.84
C GLY A 747 9.10 0.13 -28.55
N LYS A 748 7.87 -0.28 -28.92
CA LYS A 748 6.92 0.55 -29.69
C LYS A 748 5.48 0.40 -29.22
N PRO A 749 4.58 1.34 -29.59
CA PRO A 749 3.15 1.18 -29.39
C PRO A 749 2.58 -0.07 -30.09
N SER A 750 1.58 -0.69 -29.46
CA SER A 750 0.89 -1.84 -30.04
C SER A 750 0.17 -1.51 -31.35
N GLN A 751 -0.05 -2.55 -32.15
CA GLN A 751 -0.83 -2.46 -33.38
C GLN A 751 -2.19 -3.13 -33.19
N ASN A 752 -3.25 -2.46 -33.64
CA ASN A 752 -4.61 -2.80 -33.27
C ASN A 752 -5.52 -2.87 -34.51
N VAL A 753 -6.49 -3.77 -34.49
CA VAL A 753 -7.59 -3.79 -35.46
C VAL A 753 -8.88 -4.20 -34.77
N SER A 754 -9.99 -3.56 -35.15
CA SER A 754 -11.34 -4.01 -34.75
C SER A 754 -12.11 -4.51 -35.97
N ALA A 755 -13.02 -5.44 -35.74
CA ALA A 755 -13.83 -6.04 -36.79
C ALA A 755 -15.24 -6.37 -36.30
N LEU A 756 -16.19 -6.31 -37.23
CA LEU A 756 -17.62 -6.56 -37.00
C LEU A 756 -18.16 -7.48 -38.11
N TYR A 757 -19.29 -8.13 -37.85
CA TYR A 757 -20.08 -8.78 -38.91
C TYR A 757 -20.79 -7.72 -39.77
N THR A 758 -21.69 -6.95 -39.16
CA THR A 758 -22.38 -5.80 -39.75
C THR A 758 -22.57 -4.70 -38.71
N LEU A 759 -23.00 -3.50 -39.13
CA LEU A 759 -23.35 -2.42 -38.20
C LEU A 759 -24.67 -2.68 -37.44
N SER A 760 -25.55 -3.51 -38.00
CA SER A 760 -26.82 -3.91 -37.41
C SER A 760 -26.73 -5.19 -36.56
N GLY A 761 -25.59 -5.89 -36.62
CA GLY A 761 -25.40 -7.17 -35.95
C GLY A 761 -26.08 -8.32 -36.67
N GLN A 762 -26.43 -9.35 -35.90
CA GLN A 762 -27.01 -10.62 -36.38
C GLN A 762 -28.38 -10.92 -35.77
N GLY A 763 -29.10 -9.87 -35.33
CA GLY A 763 -30.48 -9.97 -34.84
C GLY A 763 -30.57 -10.80 -33.55
N ASP A 764 -31.48 -11.77 -33.52
CA ASP A 764 -31.74 -12.60 -32.34
C ASP A 764 -30.86 -13.86 -32.29
N ASN A 765 -29.81 -13.95 -33.10
CA ASN A 765 -28.86 -15.06 -33.04
C ASN A 765 -27.73 -14.74 -32.04
N TYR A 766 -27.72 -15.42 -30.90
CA TYR A 766 -26.74 -15.19 -29.82
C TYR A 766 -25.46 -16.02 -29.97
N ASP A 767 -25.34 -16.88 -30.99
CA ASP A 767 -24.08 -17.58 -31.28
C ASP A 767 -23.04 -16.56 -31.78
N PHE A 768 -22.07 -16.23 -30.92
CA PHE A 768 -21.02 -15.24 -31.20
C PHE A 768 -20.19 -15.57 -32.44
N PHE A 769 -20.05 -16.87 -32.76
CA PHE A 769 -19.26 -17.38 -33.88
C PHE A 769 -20.12 -17.76 -35.10
N ALA A 770 -21.37 -17.30 -35.17
CA ALA A 770 -22.25 -17.60 -36.30
C ALA A 770 -21.78 -17.00 -37.64
N ASN A 771 -21.00 -15.91 -37.61
CA ASN A 771 -20.59 -15.18 -38.82
C ASN A 771 -19.11 -14.77 -38.80
N GLU A 772 -18.50 -14.71 -39.98
CA GLU A 772 -17.18 -14.09 -40.14
C GLU A 772 -17.25 -12.57 -39.95
N MET A 773 -16.19 -12.01 -39.36
CA MET A 773 -16.09 -10.57 -39.09
C MET A 773 -14.97 -9.94 -39.91
N SER A 774 -15.08 -8.64 -40.16
CA SER A 774 -14.08 -7.89 -40.93
C SER A 774 -13.93 -6.46 -40.41
N GLN A 775 -12.73 -5.90 -40.57
CA GLN A 775 -12.46 -4.49 -40.27
C GLN A 775 -13.12 -3.53 -41.29
N TYR A 776 -13.64 -4.10 -42.37
CA TYR A 776 -14.48 -3.42 -43.34
C TYR A 776 -15.90 -3.95 -43.27
N VAL A 777 -16.85 -3.05 -43.02
CA VAL A 777 -18.28 -3.36 -42.98
C VAL A 777 -18.98 -2.80 -44.20
N SER A 778 -19.82 -3.62 -44.84
CA SER A 778 -20.59 -3.20 -46.00
C SER A 778 -21.75 -2.28 -45.56
N PRO A 779 -21.97 -1.13 -46.22
CA PRO A 779 -23.09 -0.25 -45.87
C PRO A 779 -24.45 -0.91 -46.13
N GLU A 780 -25.40 -0.76 -45.21
CA GLU A 780 -26.75 -1.35 -45.30
C GLU A 780 -27.82 -0.34 -45.75
N LEU A 781 -28.87 -0.82 -46.42
CA LEU A 781 -29.94 0.03 -46.98
C LEU A 781 -30.80 0.73 -45.91
N ASN A 782 -30.90 0.13 -44.72
CA ASN A 782 -31.68 0.65 -43.59
C ASN A 782 -30.78 1.28 -42.51
N GLU A 783 -29.54 1.65 -42.84
CA GLU A 783 -28.72 2.44 -41.93
C GLU A 783 -29.47 3.71 -41.53
N THR A 784 -29.77 3.84 -40.23
CA THR A 784 -30.19 5.13 -39.70
C THR A 784 -29.07 6.13 -39.96
N LEU A 785 -29.36 7.16 -40.75
CA LEU A 785 -28.45 8.28 -41.10
C LEU A 785 -27.66 8.89 -39.92
N GLY A 786 -28.07 8.64 -38.67
CA GLY A 786 -27.46 9.17 -37.45
C GLY A 786 -26.13 8.53 -37.03
N THR A 787 -25.93 7.22 -37.14
CA THR A 787 -24.70 6.56 -36.64
C THR A 787 -23.49 6.78 -37.55
N SER A 788 -23.66 6.66 -38.86
CA SER A 788 -22.59 6.90 -39.85
C SER A 788 -22.16 8.37 -39.89
N ALA A 789 -23.06 9.31 -39.56
CA ALA A 789 -22.76 10.75 -39.49
C ALA A 789 -21.82 11.11 -38.33
N ILE A 790 -21.94 10.44 -37.19
CA ILE A 790 -21.10 10.68 -36.00
C ILE A 790 -19.64 10.27 -36.29
N PHE A 791 -19.42 9.07 -36.85
CA PHE A 791 -18.08 8.60 -37.21
C PHE A 791 -17.43 9.36 -38.38
N SER A 792 -18.25 9.99 -39.23
CA SER A 792 -17.74 10.85 -40.32
C SER A 792 -17.03 12.11 -39.83
N ALA A 793 -17.13 12.43 -38.53
CA ALA A 793 -16.41 13.56 -37.93
C ALA A 793 -14.88 13.33 -37.85
N VAL A 794 -14.42 12.07 -37.83
CA VAL A 794 -12.99 11.74 -37.65
C VAL A 794 -12.36 11.07 -38.87
N THR A 795 -13.15 10.49 -39.79
CA THR A 795 -12.65 9.85 -41.03
C THR A 795 -13.63 10.01 -42.21
N SER A 796 -13.10 10.04 -43.44
CA SER A 796 -13.91 10.03 -44.67
C SER A 796 -14.51 8.66 -45.02
N LYS A 797 -14.12 7.59 -44.32
CA LYS A 797 -14.58 6.21 -44.56
C LYS A 797 -14.96 5.51 -43.23
N PRO A 798 -16.11 5.86 -42.63
CA PRO A 798 -16.48 5.39 -41.29
C PRO A 798 -16.71 3.87 -41.17
N THR A 799 -16.92 3.16 -42.28
CA THR A 799 -17.09 1.69 -42.28
C THR A 799 -15.80 0.92 -42.62
N ARG A 800 -14.65 1.60 -42.63
CA ARG A 800 -13.38 1.00 -43.03
C ARG A 800 -12.25 1.43 -42.10
N LEU A 801 -11.77 0.48 -41.31
CA LEU A 801 -10.51 0.60 -40.58
C LEU A 801 -9.34 0.14 -41.46
N MET A 802 -8.21 0.80 -41.32
CA MET A 802 -6.96 0.42 -42.00
C MET A 802 -6.12 -0.49 -41.10
N VAL A 803 -5.17 -1.17 -41.71
CA VAL A 803 -4.23 -2.09 -41.04
C VAL A 803 -2.83 -1.95 -41.63
N ASN A 804 -2.53 -0.75 -42.15
CA ASN A 804 -1.26 -0.45 -42.79
C ASN A 804 -0.12 -0.48 -41.78
N SER A 805 -0.34 0.09 -40.60
CA SER A 805 0.67 0.14 -39.54
C SER A 805 1.03 -1.26 -39.02
N MET A 806 0.08 -2.19 -39.01
CA MET A 806 0.36 -3.62 -38.74
C MET A 806 1.35 -4.23 -39.74
N SER A 807 1.44 -3.72 -40.96
CA SER A 807 2.34 -4.25 -41.99
C SER A 807 3.72 -3.61 -42.03
N GLU A 808 3.90 -2.51 -41.30
CA GLU A 808 5.10 -1.66 -41.29
C GLU A 808 6.10 -2.06 -40.21
N VAL A 809 5.69 -2.88 -39.24
CA VAL A 809 6.52 -3.26 -38.09
C VAL A 809 6.34 -4.74 -37.78
N LYS A 810 7.44 -5.41 -37.43
CA LYS A 810 7.45 -6.78 -36.90
C LYS A 810 7.29 -6.76 -35.38
N GLN A 811 6.94 -7.89 -34.77
CA GLN A 811 6.82 -7.98 -33.31
C GLN A 811 8.13 -7.59 -32.59
N SER A 812 9.29 -7.90 -33.20
CA SER A 812 10.63 -7.51 -32.73
C SER A 812 10.92 -6.00 -32.72
N GLY A 813 9.96 -5.16 -33.17
CA GLY A 813 10.14 -3.72 -33.32
C GLY A 813 10.80 -3.31 -34.64
N ASP A 814 11.30 -4.26 -35.44
CA ASP A 814 11.94 -3.98 -36.73
C ASP A 814 10.96 -3.35 -37.73
N VAL A 815 11.40 -2.30 -38.40
CA VAL A 815 10.62 -1.63 -39.45
C VAL A 815 10.75 -2.39 -40.76
N VAL A 816 9.62 -2.62 -41.43
CA VAL A 816 9.55 -3.23 -42.76
C VAL A 816 9.72 -2.18 -43.84
N ALA A 817 10.82 -2.26 -44.60
CA ALA A 817 11.15 -1.27 -45.64
C ALA A 817 10.14 -1.20 -46.81
N SER A 818 9.49 -2.32 -47.15
CA SER A 818 8.47 -2.38 -48.20
C SER A 818 7.22 -3.10 -47.68
N ALA A 819 6.48 -2.37 -46.85
CA ALA A 819 5.27 -2.87 -46.19
C ALA A 819 4.19 -3.28 -47.21
N LYS A 820 3.58 -4.44 -46.99
CA LYS A 820 2.47 -4.99 -47.79
C LYS A 820 1.28 -5.22 -46.87
N ALA A 821 0.38 -4.25 -46.85
CA ALA A 821 -0.87 -4.32 -46.11
C ALA A 821 -2.00 -4.98 -46.92
N PRO A 822 -2.86 -5.80 -46.31
CA PRO A 822 -4.10 -6.23 -46.92
C PRO A 822 -5.11 -5.08 -47.05
N THR A 823 -5.95 -5.12 -48.08
CA THR A 823 -7.06 -4.16 -48.23
C THR A 823 -8.26 -4.52 -47.36
N GLN A 824 -8.42 -5.80 -47.02
CA GLN A 824 -9.46 -6.33 -46.14
C GLN A 824 -8.99 -7.65 -45.50
N ILE A 825 -9.39 -7.88 -44.25
CA ILE A 825 -9.10 -9.07 -43.44
C ILE A 825 -10.44 -9.66 -43.02
N TYR A 826 -10.54 -10.97 -43.01
CA TYR A 826 -11.71 -11.73 -42.57
C TYR A 826 -11.28 -12.66 -41.44
N PHE A 827 -11.93 -12.51 -40.30
CA PHE A 827 -11.82 -13.40 -39.15
C PHE A 827 -12.91 -14.46 -39.28
N VAL A 828 -12.53 -15.64 -39.74
CA VAL A 828 -13.45 -16.75 -40.02
C VAL A 828 -13.44 -17.67 -38.81
N PRO A 829 -14.56 -17.84 -38.09
CA PRO A 829 -14.63 -18.75 -36.96
C PRO A 829 -14.12 -20.14 -37.33
N SER A 830 -13.32 -20.74 -36.46
CA SER A 830 -12.77 -22.07 -36.71
C SER A 830 -13.85 -23.15 -36.55
N GLU A 831 -13.58 -24.34 -37.08
CA GLU A 831 -14.43 -25.52 -36.86
C GLU A 831 -14.63 -25.89 -35.39
N GLY A 832 -13.72 -25.46 -34.49
CA GLY A 832 -13.79 -25.79 -33.06
C GLY A 832 -14.77 -24.92 -32.25
N VAL A 833 -15.30 -23.85 -32.83
CA VAL A 833 -16.24 -22.92 -32.16
C VAL A 833 -17.51 -22.66 -32.98
N THR A 834 -17.51 -23.01 -34.26
CA THR A 834 -18.63 -22.73 -35.17
C THR A 834 -19.82 -23.63 -34.85
N GLY A 835 -20.94 -23.03 -34.42
CA GLY A 835 -22.19 -23.76 -34.16
C GLY A 835 -22.20 -24.57 -32.86
N GLU A 836 -21.22 -24.35 -31.98
CA GLU A 836 -21.14 -24.98 -30.65
C GLU A 836 -22.07 -24.30 -29.63
N PHE A 837 -22.53 -23.09 -29.92
CA PHE A 837 -23.22 -22.21 -28.98
C PHE A 837 -24.70 -21.99 -29.30
N ALA A 838 -25.47 -21.63 -28.28
CA ALA A 838 -26.91 -21.50 -28.41
C ALA A 838 -27.29 -20.24 -29.22
N THR A 839 -28.22 -20.38 -30.17
CA THR A 839 -28.73 -19.22 -30.90
C THR A 839 -29.77 -18.43 -30.10
N SER A 840 -30.34 -19.01 -29.03
CA SER A 840 -31.35 -18.37 -28.16
C SER A 840 -30.74 -17.35 -27.22
N ALA A 841 -31.52 -16.37 -26.75
CA ALA A 841 -31.05 -15.35 -25.82
C ALA A 841 -30.44 -15.94 -24.53
N HIS A 842 -29.21 -15.52 -24.23
CA HIS A 842 -28.42 -15.83 -23.03
C HIS A 842 -27.25 -14.83 -22.95
N ASP A 843 -26.42 -14.90 -21.90
CA ASP A 843 -25.21 -14.10 -21.83
C ASP A 843 -24.05 -14.78 -22.56
N PHE A 844 -23.69 -14.24 -23.73
CA PHE A 844 -22.62 -14.80 -24.58
C PHE A 844 -21.26 -14.91 -23.86
N ARG A 845 -21.03 -14.19 -22.77
CA ARG A 845 -19.76 -14.26 -22.03
C ARG A 845 -19.57 -15.62 -21.38
N GLU A 846 -20.64 -16.27 -20.93
CA GLU A 846 -20.60 -17.63 -20.38
C GLU A 846 -20.06 -18.62 -21.42
N ASP A 847 -20.57 -18.53 -22.65
CA ASP A 847 -20.12 -19.34 -23.79
C ASP A 847 -18.63 -19.12 -24.06
N LEU A 848 -18.18 -17.86 -24.12
CA LEU A 848 -16.79 -17.54 -24.44
C LEU A 848 -15.80 -17.95 -23.33
N ILE A 849 -16.15 -17.76 -22.05
CA ILE A 849 -15.31 -18.16 -20.90
C ILE A 849 -15.13 -19.68 -20.87
N SER A 850 -16.11 -20.45 -21.37
CA SER A 850 -16.03 -21.92 -21.42
C SER A 850 -14.98 -22.46 -22.41
N ILE A 851 -14.44 -21.61 -23.29
CA ILE A 851 -13.48 -22.03 -24.31
C ILE A 851 -12.08 -22.22 -23.70
N PRO A 852 -11.47 -23.41 -23.81
CA PRO A 852 -10.18 -23.68 -23.19
C PRO A 852 -9.01 -22.98 -23.90
N SER A 853 -7.95 -22.67 -23.13
CA SER A 853 -6.66 -22.23 -23.69
C SER A 853 -6.13 -23.24 -24.72
N GLY A 854 -5.39 -22.75 -25.72
CA GLY A 854 -4.90 -23.53 -26.86
C GLY A 854 -5.91 -23.69 -28.01
N THR A 855 -7.17 -23.30 -27.81
CA THR A 855 -8.20 -23.39 -28.87
C THR A 855 -7.88 -22.45 -30.02
N LYS A 856 -7.94 -22.95 -31.25
CA LYS A 856 -7.92 -22.12 -32.46
C LYS A 856 -9.26 -21.44 -32.61
N ILE A 857 -9.32 -20.12 -32.56
CA ILE A 857 -10.60 -19.37 -32.59
C ILE A 857 -10.94 -18.89 -33.99
N TYR A 858 -9.96 -18.37 -34.73
CA TYR A 858 -10.18 -17.82 -36.07
C TYR A 858 -9.13 -18.31 -37.06
N ASP A 859 -9.57 -18.70 -38.26
CA ASP A 859 -8.74 -18.68 -39.45
C ASP A 859 -8.79 -17.26 -40.06
N VAL A 860 -7.63 -16.67 -40.33
CA VAL A 860 -7.52 -15.29 -40.82
C VAL A 860 -7.27 -15.30 -42.31
N TYR A 861 -8.17 -14.69 -43.08
CA TYR A 861 -8.03 -14.53 -44.53
C TYR A 861 -7.81 -13.08 -44.89
N ALA A 862 -7.04 -12.81 -45.94
CA ALA A 862 -6.82 -11.45 -46.40
C ALA A 862 -6.76 -11.33 -47.92
N THR A 863 -7.06 -10.14 -48.44
CA THR A 863 -7.01 -9.85 -49.88
C THR A 863 -6.36 -8.49 -50.15
N THR A 864 -5.82 -8.31 -51.36
CA THR A 864 -5.37 -7.02 -51.89
C THR A 864 -6.39 -6.38 -52.84
N LYS A 865 -7.52 -7.06 -53.08
CA LYS A 865 -8.53 -6.58 -54.03
C LYS A 865 -9.21 -5.32 -53.50
N LYS A 866 -9.22 -4.28 -54.33
CA LYS A 866 -9.78 -2.96 -53.96
C LYS A 866 -11.27 -3.05 -53.65
N ILE A 867 -11.68 -2.37 -52.59
CA ILE A 867 -13.10 -2.16 -52.25
C ILE A 867 -13.72 -1.23 -53.29
N LYS A 868 -14.76 -1.71 -53.97
CA LYS A 868 -15.51 -0.99 -55.00
C LYS A 868 -16.95 -0.79 -54.57
N TYR A 869 -17.53 0.33 -54.98
CA TYR A 869 -18.92 0.70 -54.71
C TYR A 869 -19.64 1.02 -56.02
N SER A 870 -20.92 0.72 -56.03
CA SER A 870 -21.86 1.02 -57.10
C SER A 870 -23.16 1.54 -56.49
N ILE A 871 -23.85 2.40 -57.24
CA ILE A 871 -25.23 2.80 -56.93
C ILE A 871 -26.22 1.62 -57.08
N PHE A 872 -25.80 0.55 -57.75
CA PHE A 872 -26.61 -0.65 -57.93
C PHE A 872 -26.22 -1.72 -56.91
N ASN A 873 -27.14 -2.08 -56.01
CA ASN A 873 -26.87 -3.02 -54.92
C ASN A 873 -26.38 -4.39 -55.38
N TRP A 874 -26.92 -4.92 -56.49
CA TRP A 874 -26.48 -6.21 -57.03
C TRP A 874 -25.00 -6.21 -57.44
N LEU A 875 -24.46 -5.05 -57.88
CA LEU A 875 -23.03 -4.89 -58.17
C LEU A 875 -22.20 -4.84 -56.88
N ASN A 876 -22.72 -4.25 -55.81
CA ASN A 876 -22.05 -4.23 -54.50
C ASN A 876 -21.91 -5.65 -53.95
N SER A 877 -22.98 -6.45 -53.96
CA SER A 877 -22.93 -7.87 -53.57
C SER A 877 -21.96 -8.66 -54.43
N ARG A 878 -21.97 -8.45 -55.76
CA ARG A 878 -21.00 -9.07 -56.65
C ARG A 878 -19.55 -8.68 -56.31
N TYR A 879 -19.27 -7.40 -56.08
CA TYR A 879 -17.93 -6.93 -55.70
C TYR A 879 -17.48 -7.48 -54.36
N ALA A 880 -18.38 -7.61 -53.39
CA ALA A 880 -18.09 -8.23 -52.10
C ALA A 880 -17.72 -9.71 -52.27
N ASN A 881 -18.54 -10.48 -53.00
CA ASN A 881 -18.26 -11.89 -53.29
C ASN A 881 -16.93 -12.06 -54.03
N GLU A 882 -16.70 -11.24 -55.06
CA GLU A 882 -15.46 -11.23 -55.82
C GLU A 882 -14.22 -10.88 -54.98
N ARG A 883 -14.37 -10.11 -53.89
CA ARG A 883 -13.28 -9.82 -52.93
C ARG A 883 -13.06 -10.99 -51.98
N ARG A 884 -14.14 -11.52 -51.40
CA ARG A 884 -14.07 -12.65 -50.48
C ARG A 884 -13.49 -13.90 -51.15
N SER A 885 -13.85 -14.16 -52.41
CA SER A 885 -13.28 -15.26 -53.21
C SER A 885 -11.82 -15.07 -53.60
N SER A 886 -11.28 -13.84 -53.51
CA SER A 886 -9.86 -13.55 -53.73
C SER A 886 -9.07 -13.42 -52.42
N ALA A 887 -9.67 -13.78 -51.29
CA ALA A 887 -8.98 -13.79 -50.01
C ALA A 887 -8.28 -15.13 -49.81
N GLU A 888 -7.03 -15.08 -49.38
CA GLU A 888 -6.19 -16.25 -49.09
C GLU A 888 -6.01 -16.36 -47.57
N LYS A 889 -5.88 -17.57 -47.03
CA LYS A 889 -5.58 -17.77 -45.61
C LYS A 889 -4.16 -17.26 -45.36
N ILE A 890 -4.01 -16.40 -44.36
CA ILE A 890 -2.73 -15.78 -43.99
C ILE A 890 -2.22 -16.23 -42.63
N GLY A 891 -3.05 -16.94 -41.86
CA GLY A 891 -2.69 -17.49 -40.57
C GLY A 891 -3.92 -17.83 -39.74
N GLU A 892 -3.70 -18.04 -38.46
CA GLU A 892 -4.73 -18.40 -37.49
C GLU A 892 -4.46 -17.77 -36.12
N ILE A 893 -5.53 -17.48 -35.41
CA ILE A 893 -5.49 -16.96 -34.03
C ILE A 893 -5.79 -18.10 -33.08
N ARG A 894 -4.88 -18.35 -32.14
CA ARG A 894 -5.00 -19.36 -31.09
C ARG A 894 -4.99 -18.70 -29.72
N LEU A 895 -5.78 -19.24 -28.81
CA LEU A 895 -5.76 -18.82 -27.41
C LEU A 895 -4.46 -19.28 -26.73
N ASP A 896 -3.81 -18.37 -26.03
CA ASP A 896 -2.74 -18.67 -25.05
C ASP A 896 -3.28 -18.64 -23.61
N SER A 897 -4.45 -18.02 -23.38
CA SER A 897 -5.20 -18.10 -22.13
C SER A 897 -6.67 -18.44 -22.38
N ALA A 898 -7.40 -18.86 -21.34
CA ALA A 898 -8.86 -18.81 -21.39
C ALA A 898 -9.35 -17.35 -21.54
N PHE A 899 -10.60 -17.18 -21.95
CA PHE A 899 -11.25 -15.88 -21.94
C PHE A 899 -11.63 -15.49 -20.50
N THR A 900 -11.37 -14.24 -20.15
CA THR A 900 -11.70 -13.64 -18.86
C THR A 900 -12.60 -12.42 -19.07
N ALA A 901 -13.70 -12.33 -18.33
CA ALA A 901 -14.49 -11.11 -18.20
C ALA A 901 -13.94 -10.29 -17.05
N SER A 902 -13.63 -9.01 -17.28
CA SER A 902 -13.00 -8.18 -16.25
C SER A 902 -13.30 -6.69 -16.40
N ALA A 903 -13.22 -5.94 -15.30
CA ALA A 903 -13.43 -4.49 -15.32
C ALA A 903 -12.38 -3.77 -16.19
N PHE A 904 -11.14 -4.29 -16.24
CA PHE A 904 -10.10 -3.81 -17.14
C PHE A 904 -10.41 -4.15 -18.61
N GLY A 905 -10.91 -5.35 -18.91
CA GLY A 905 -11.41 -5.69 -20.24
C GLY A 905 -12.52 -4.74 -20.69
N ASP A 906 -13.42 -4.41 -19.77
CA ASP A 906 -14.57 -3.55 -20.03
C ASP A 906 -14.17 -2.10 -20.23
N SER A 907 -13.46 -1.50 -19.29
CA SER A 907 -13.14 -0.06 -19.33
C SER A 907 -11.67 0.27 -19.53
N GLY A 908 -10.73 -0.53 -19.02
CA GLY A 908 -9.30 -0.18 -18.92
C GLY A 908 -8.43 -0.40 -20.18
N VAL A 909 -8.65 -1.47 -20.95
CA VAL A 909 -7.84 -1.75 -22.15
C VAL A 909 -8.24 -0.85 -23.33
N PHE A 910 -7.24 -0.30 -24.02
CA PHE A 910 -7.43 0.60 -25.15
C PHE A 910 -6.99 -0.01 -26.48
N PHE A 911 -7.83 0.15 -27.50
CA PHE A 911 -7.55 -0.27 -28.88
C PHE A 911 -7.67 0.94 -29.78
N LYS A 912 -6.55 1.33 -30.40
CA LYS A 912 -6.48 2.41 -31.39
C LYS A 912 -7.09 1.97 -32.72
N HIS A 913 -7.80 2.86 -33.39
CA HIS A 913 -8.29 2.67 -34.76
C HIS A 913 -7.38 3.42 -35.75
N GLN A 914 -6.91 2.73 -36.78
CA GLN A 914 -6.23 3.40 -37.89
C GLN A 914 -7.27 3.89 -38.91
N ARG A 915 -7.27 5.20 -39.19
CA ARG A 915 -8.21 5.79 -40.13
C ARG A 915 -7.76 5.56 -41.56
N TYR A 916 -8.69 5.76 -42.47
CA TYR A 916 -8.41 5.76 -43.90
C TYR A 916 -7.38 6.83 -44.32
N GLU A 917 -7.33 7.94 -43.59
CA GLU A 917 -6.42 9.05 -43.81
C GLU A 917 -4.97 8.76 -43.35
N ASP A 918 -4.77 7.79 -42.46
CA ASP A 918 -3.48 7.49 -41.82
C ASP A 918 -2.66 6.40 -42.56
N ARG A 919 -3.05 6.07 -43.80
CA ARG A 919 -2.57 4.91 -44.57
C ARG A 919 -1.38 5.16 -45.47
#